data_AF-A0AAE4B2F8-F1
#
_entry.id   AF-A0AAE4B2F8-F1
#
_cell.length_a   1.000
_cell.length_b   1.000
_cell.length_c   1.000
_cell.angle_alpha   90.00
_cell.angle_beta   90.00
_cell.angle_gamma   90.00
#
_symmetry.space_group_name_H-M   'P 1'
#
loop_
_entity.id
_entity.type
_entity.pdbx_description
1 polymer ?
#
loop_
_entity_poly.entity_id
_entity_poly.type
_entity_poly.pdbx_seq_one_letter_code
_entity_poly.pdbx_strand_id
1 'polypeptide(L)'
;MSYGHPLEFGTFVTPGNAPPHDPVDLAKRAEELGFDLVTFQDHPYQPRFHDTWTLLAWVAGQTSRIRLAPNVINVPLRNPSVLARAAASLDLLSGGRLELALGAGGFPDAARAMGATVQPPRARIEALGQAIDVIRELQDLSSGRPARAGGEFHRVVGAQRGPAPAHAIPIWAGGVKPRMLRLIGAKADGWLPSLPYVGRDGIAAGNKIIDEAAVAAGREPADIRRLLNISGTFRDTSEGFLQGPPAQWIDELLPLILADGIGTLILMTDSAADMETFATDVMPALRDAAAPLARTNHRPSAVRAKRRPGIGYDDVPASLARSTVEPGDVEYPSVRSNYMRGGSPGLVLRPSTPDEVGDALRFAAAHRHLPFGVRSGGHGVSGRSTNDGGIVLDLGRFTTFEVLDPAARLVRIGAGLRWMEVAAALAPHGWALTSGDYGGVGVGGLTTAGGVGWMTRKYGLTLDHVRAATVVLADGTVVRTSADEHPDLFWALRGAGANVGVAIDFDFRVDEVGDVGWGQFVLDASDTAGMLVRYGQAVEAAPRDLTANLLMGPPQPGQPSFAQVMALVDASDPETIVAQMTPIASVSALYDQNVVIAPYAAVISNASTEPHRGQGEPVSRSGFVRHLTPEVAAGITRLLASGATYFFQIRAVGGAVSDVGAFDTAYAHRDANFQIAAIGSNRQRLDRVWDRELHPLMEGLYLSFETDPRPERLTDAFPPDTLARLRQIKAVYDPTNLFRDNFNITPASEDRS
;
A
#
# COMPACT_ATOMS: atom_id res chain seq x y z
N MET A 1 -9.54 28.58 -23.38
CA MET A 1 -9.62 28.25 -21.94
C MET A 1 -8.91 26.93 -21.76
N SER A 2 -7.83 26.88 -20.98
CA SER A 2 -7.18 25.61 -20.66
C SER A 2 -7.74 25.07 -19.35
N TYR A 3 -8.16 23.80 -19.36
CA TYR A 3 -8.55 23.05 -18.16
C TYR A 3 -7.34 22.38 -17.47
N GLY A 4 -6.12 22.58 -17.99
CA GLY A 4 -4.88 22.08 -17.38
C GLY A 4 -4.59 20.60 -17.63
N HIS A 5 -5.37 19.92 -18.46
CA HIS A 5 -5.13 18.52 -18.81
C HIS A 5 -3.95 18.36 -19.77
N PRO A 6 -3.06 17.36 -19.58
CA PRO A 6 -2.10 17.01 -20.61
C PRO A 6 -2.83 16.55 -21.88
N LEU A 7 -2.32 16.93 -23.04
CA LEU A 7 -2.91 16.56 -24.34
C LEU A 7 -2.68 15.06 -24.60
N GLU A 8 -3.77 14.34 -24.88
CA GLU A 8 -3.77 12.91 -25.17
C GLU A 8 -4.37 12.63 -26.55
N PHE A 9 -3.93 11.55 -27.17
CA PHE A 9 -4.42 11.13 -28.48
C PHE A 9 -4.93 9.71 -28.42
N GLY A 10 -6.10 9.50 -29.00
CA GLY A 10 -6.66 8.17 -29.17
C GLY A 10 -7.07 7.87 -30.59
N THR A 11 -7.44 6.61 -30.80
CA THR A 11 -8.11 6.18 -32.03
C THR A 11 -9.48 5.57 -31.70
N PHE A 12 -10.45 5.78 -32.58
CA PHE A 12 -11.72 5.09 -32.58
C PHE A 12 -11.67 4.10 -33.73
N VAL A 13 -11.77 2.82 -33.39
CA VAL A 13 -11.74 1.70 -34.33
C VAL A 13 -13.13 1.06 -34.38
N THR A 14 -13.61 0.78 -35.58
CA THR A 14 -14.86 0.05 -35.78
C THR A 14 -14.67 -1.39 -35.27
N PRO A 15 -15.53 -1.90 -34.38
CA PRO A 15 -15.41 -3.25 -33.84
C PRO A 15 -15.90 -4.32 -34.83
N GLY A 16 -15.46 -4.27 -36.10
CA GLY A 16 -15.88 -5.18 -37.16
C GLY A 16 -15.52 -6.64 -36.86
N ASN A 17 -16.42 -7.57 -37.20
CA ASN A 17 -16.20 -9.01 -37.01
C ASN A 17 -15.82 -9.76 -38.30
N ALA A 18 -15.58 -9.04 -39.41
CA ALA A 18 -15.27 -9.63 -40.71
C ALA A 18 -14.26 -8.76 -41.49
N PRO A 19 -12.97 -9.14 -41.50
CA PRO A 19 -12.39 -10.24 -40.73
C PRO A 19 -12.36 -9.92 -39.21
N PRO A 20 -12.42 -10.94 -38.33
CA PRO A 20 -12.63 -10.73 -36.91
C PRO A 20 -11.43 -10.14 -36.15
N HIS A 21 -10.22 -10.19 -36.73
CA HIS A 21 -9.00 -9.74 -36.05
C HIS A 21 -8.62 -8.28 -36.35
N ASP A 22 -9.15 -7.68 -37.41
CA ASP A 22 -8.82 -6.30 -37.82
C ASP A 22 -8.85 -5.28 -36.67
N PRO A 23 -9.90 -5.20 -35.83
CA PRO A 23 -9.91 -4.22 -34.75
C PRO A 23 -8.82 -4.46 -33.68
N VAL A 24 -8.37 -5.71 -33.52
CA VAL A 24 -7.28 -6.08 -32.59
C VAL A 24 -5.94 -5.64 -33.18
N ASP A 25 -5.73 -5.87 -34.48
CA ASP A 25 -4.48 -5.51 -35.16
C ASP A 25 -4.33 -3.98 -35.25
N LEU A 26 -5.43 -3.26 -35.51
CA LEU A 26 -5.45 -1.79 -35.44
C LEU A 26 -5.14 -1.27 -34.03
N ALA A 27 -5.64 -1.93 -32.97
CA ALA A 27 -5.32 -1.54 -31.59
C ALA A 27 -3.85 -1.77 -31.24
N LYS A 28 -3.24 -2.87 -31.71
CA LYS A 28 -1.79 -3.10 -31.57
C LYS A 28 -1.00 -2.04 -32.31
N ARG A 29 -1.41 -1.72 -33.55
CA ARG A 29 -0.78 -0.66 -34.35
C ARG A 29 -0.87 0.71 -33.67
N ALA A 30 -2.01 1.02 -33.02
CA ALA A 30 -2.15 2.23 -32.22
C ALA A 30 -1.12 2.30 -31.08
N GLU A 31 -0.90 1.19 -30.36
CA GLU A 31 0.08 1.10 -29.28
C GLU A 31 1.52 1.29 -29.79
N GLU A 32 1.84 0.71 -30.94
CA GLU A 32 3.15 0.87 -31.59
C GLU A 32 3.43 2.32 -32.02
N LEU A 33 2.40 2.99 -32.55
CA LEU A 33 2.45 4.38 -33.01
C LEU A 33 2.43 5.40 -31.86
N GLY A 34 2.25 4.96 -30.61
CA GLY A 34 2.30 5.82 -29.43
C GLY A 34 0.99 6.58 -29.14
N PHE A 35 -0.15 6.07 -29.61
CA PHE A 35 -1.46 6.53 -29.14
C PHE A 35 -1.65 6.19 -27.64
N ASP A 36 -2.30 7.09 -26.91
CA ASP A 36 -2.55 6.96 -25.48
C ASP A 36 -3.79 6.10 -25.16
N LEU A 37 -4.70 5.97 -26.15
CA LEU A 37 -6.04 5.40 -25.98
C LEU A 37 -6.55 4.74 -27.28
N VAL A 38 -7.18 3.58 -27.20
CA VAL A 38 -8.01 3.02 -28.28
C VAL A 38 -9.43 2.82 -27.80
N THR A 39 -10.39 3.15 -28.67
CA THR A 39 -11.81 3.11 -28.34
C THR A 39 -12.66 2.40 -29.37
N PHE A 40 -13.75 1.77 -28.91
CA PHE A 40 -14.67 0.99 -29.75
C PHE A 40 -16.12 1.30 -29.43
N GLN A 41 -16.97 1.45 -30.43
CA GLN A 41 -18.40 1.71 -30.23
C GLN A 41 -19.19 0.51 -29.71
N ASP A 42 -20.02 0.71 -28.68
CA ASP A 42 -20.91 -0.33 -28.12
C ASP A 42 -22.30 -0.31 -28.77
N HIS A 43 -22.38 -0.95 -29.93
CA HIS A 43 -23.63 -1.19 -30.66
C HIS A 43 -23.95 -2.68 -30.74
N PRO A 44 -24.32 -3.34 -29.61
CA PRO A 44 -24.49 -4.79 -29.55
C PRO A 44 -25.61 -5.35 -30.45
N TYR A 45 -26.49 -4.49 -30.96
CA TYR A 45 -27.52 -4.83 -31.95
C TYR A 45 -27.01 -4.82 -33.41
N GLN A 46 -25.76 -4.43 -33.66
CA GLN A 46 -25.17 -4.50 -34.99
C GLN A 46 -24.51 -5.86 -35.22
N PRO A 47 -25.07 -6.73 -36.08
CA PRO A 47 -24.59 -8.11 -36.23
C PRO A 47 -23.21 -8.21 -36.89
N ARG A 48 -22.73 -7.12 -37.49
CA ARG A 48 -21.40 -7.02 -38.10
C ARG A 48 -20.30 -6.62 -37.11
N PHE A 49 -20.67 -6.36 -35.86
CA PHE A 49 -19.72 -5.96 -34.83
C PHE A 49 -19.48 -7.09 -33.83
N HIS A 50 -18.30 -7.09 -33.25
CA HIS A 50 -18.03 -7.79 -32.00
C HIS A 50 -18.81 -7.15 -30.86
N ASP A 51 -19.12 -7.94 -29.84
CA ASP A 51 -19.47 -7.40 -28.53
C ASP A 51 -18.27 -6.58 -28.01
N THR A 52 -18.50 -5.30 -27.74
CA THR A 52 -17.42 -4.36 -27.38
C THR A 52 -16.71 -4.72 -26.10
N TRP A 53 -17.43 -5.24 -25.10
CA TRP A 53 -16.80 -5.61 -23.83
C TRP A 53 -15.87 -6.82 -23.99
N THR A 54 -16.31 -7.80 -24.78
CA THR A 54 -15.50 -8.96 -25.16
C THR A 54 -14.25 -8.53 -25.94
N LEU A 55 -14.40 -7.64 -26.91
CA LEU A 55 -13.29 -7.12 -27.69
C LEU A 55 -12.28 -6.36 -26.82
N LEU A 56 -12.76 -5.49 -25.92
CA LEU A 56 -11.89 -4.76 -24.98
C LEU A 56 -11.05 -5.71 -24.12
N ALA A 57 -11.66 -6.77 -23.58
CA ALA A 57 -10.94 -7.78 -22.80
C ALA A 57 -9.88 -8.52 -23.63
N TRP A 58 -10.21 -8.85 -24.89
CA TRP A 58 -9.26 -9.48 -25.81
C TRP A 58 -8.09 -8.56 -26.14
N VAL A 59 -8.35 -7.31 -26.50
CA VAL A 59 -7.32 -6.31 -26.79
C VAL A 59 -6.44 -6.04 -25.58
N ALA A 60 -7.01 -6.00 -24.36
CA ALA A 60 -6.24 -5.86 -23.13
C ALA A 60 -5.19 -6.96 -22.96
N GLY A 61 -5.54 -8.21 -23.26
CA GLY A 61 -4.60 -9.34 -23.22
C GLY A 61 -3.60 -9.37 -24.38
N GLN A 62 -3.76 -8.51 -25.37
CA GLN A 62 -2.94 -8.45 -26.59
C GLN A 62 -2.08 -7.17 -26.68
N THR A 63 -2.18 -6.29 -25.68
CA THR A 63 -1.51 -4.99 -25.59
C THR A 63 -0.97 -4.78 -24.19
N SER A 64 -0.01 -3.87 -24.01
CA SER A 64 0.74 -3.74 -22.76
C SER A 64 0.72 -2.34 -22.13
N ARG A 65 0.45 -1.30 -22.94
CA ARG A 65 0.58 0.11 -22.56
C ARG A 65 -0.67 0.93 -22.91
N ILE A 66 -1.28 0.70 -24.07
CA ILE A 66 -2.40 1.53 -24.53
C ILE A 66 -3.62 1.36 -23.64
N ARG A 67 -4.29 2.48 -23.32
CA ARG A 67 -5.55 2.47 -22.57
C ARG A 67 -6.73 2.12 -23.47
N LEU A 68 -7.80 1.64 -22.86
CA LEU A 68 -8.92 1.02 -23.56
C LEU A 68 -10.22 1.67 -23.09
N ALA A 69 -11.09 2.07 -24.01
CA ALA A 69 -12.41 2.56 -23.65
C ALA A 69 -13.51 2.11 -24.62
N PRO A 70 -14.73 1.85 -24.15
CA PRO A 70 -15.90 1.89 -25.01
C PRO A 70 -16.20 3.34 -25.46
N ASN A 71 -16.87 3.55 -26.60
CA ASN A 71 -17.22 4.86 -27.14
C ASN A 71 -18.62 4.89 -27.75
N VAL A 72 -19.69 4.92 -26.96
CA VAL A 72 -19.76 4.77 -25.49
C VAL A 72 -20.66 3.57 -25.17
N ILE A 73 -20.58 3.01 -23.95
CA ILE A 73 -21.41 1.88 -23.52
C ILE A 73 -22.89 2.18 -23.68
N ASN A 74 -23.64 1.20 -24.18
CA ASN A 74 -25.08 1.22 -24.22
C ASN A 74 -25.68 0.77 -22.87
N VAL A 75 -25.78 1.69 -21.91
CA VAL A 75 -26.29 1.40 -20.56
C VAL A 75 -27.66 0.70 -20.55
N PRO A 76 -28.63 1.02 -21.43
CA PRO A 76 -29.87 0.24 -21.50
C PRO A 76 -29.72 -1.28 -21.67
N LEU A 77 -28.61 -1.75 -22.24
CA LEU A 77 -28.30 -3.17 -22.43
C LEU A 77 -27.25 -3.72 -21.46
N ARG A 78 -26.73 -2.90 -20.54
CA ARG A 78 -25.67 -3.28 -19.61
C ARG A 78 -26.08 -2.93 -18.18
N ASN A 79 -26.27 -3.96 -17.34
CA ASN A 79 -26.63 -3.74 -15.93
C ASN A 79 -25.50 -2.98 -15.21
N PRO A 80 -25.76 -1.82 -14.56
CA PRO A 80 -24.70 -1.01 -13.95
C PRO A 80 -23.92 -1.73 -12.84
N SER A 81 -24.58 -2.60 -12.06
CA SER A 81 -23.91 -3.35 -10.99
C SER A 81 -22.95 -4.39 -11.53
N VAL A 82 -23.33 -5.08 -12.62
CA VAL A 82 -22.46 -6.04 -13.30
C VAL A 82 -21.33 -5.30 -14.03
N LEU A 83 -21.65 -4.17 -14.66
CA LEU A 83 -20.68 -3.32 -15.34
C LEU A 83 -19.60 -2.80 -14.38
N ALA A 84 -19.98 -2.38 -13.17
CA ALA A 84 -19.04 -1.93 -12.15
C ALA A 84 -18.00 -3.02 -11.79
N ARG A 85 -18.46 -4.27 -11.59
CA ARG A 85 -17.58 -5.42 -11.32
C ARG A 85 -16.72 -5.76 -12.52
N ALA A 86 -17.32 -5.82 -13.72
CA ALA A 86 -16.62 -6.14 -14.94
C ALA A 86 -15.53 -5.10 -15.26
N ALA A 87 -15.81 -3.82 -15.01
CA ALA A 87 -14.85 -2.73 -15.18
C ALA A 87 -13.69 -2.87 -14.20
N ALA A 88 -13.96 -3.06 -12.90
CA ALA A 88 -12.89 -3.28 -11.92
C ALA A 88 -12.03 -4.51 -12.24
N SER A 89 -12.66 -5.62 -12.69
CA SER A 89 -11.92 -6.81 -13.09
C SER A 89 -11.04 -6.59 -14.32
N LEU A 90 -11.57 -5.97 -15.37
CA LEU A 90 -10.79 -5.68 -16.57
C LEU A 90 -9.68 -4.67 -16.29
N ASP A 91 -9.92 -3.70 -15.41
CA ASP A 91 -8.90 -2.76 -14.96
C ASP A 91 -7.75 -3.47 -14.23
N LEU A 92 -8.06 -4.35 -13.27
CA LEU A 92 -7.06 -5.17 -12.59
C LEU A 92 -6.27 -6.05 -13.57
N LEU A 93 -6.97 -6.75 -14.48
CA LEU A 93 -6.33 -7.67 -15.45
C LEU A 93 -5.49 -6.94 -16.49
N SER A 94 -5.85 -5.70 -16.83
CA SER A 94 -5.11 -4.89 -17.78
C SER A 94 -3.96 -4.09 -17.14
N GLY A 95 -3.86 -4.07 -15.81
CA GLY A 95 -2.85 -3.28 -15.09
C GLY A 95 -3.21 -1.80 -14.98
N GLY A 96 -4.49 -1.45 -14.84
CA GLY A 96 -4.94 -0.07 -14.66
C GLY A 96 -5.21 0.69 -15.96
N ARG A 97 -5.56 0.00 -17.06
CA ARG A 97 -5.66 0.61 -18.41
C ARG A 97 -7.09 0.84 -18.90
N LEU A 98 -8.11 0.59 -18.08
CA LEU A 98 -9.50 0.73 -18.50
C LEU A 98 -10.08 2.11 -18.20
N GLU A 99 -10.71 2.71 -19.20
CA GLU A 99 -11.49 3.94 -19.07
C GLU A 99 -12.97 3.64 -19.36
N LEU A 100 -13.93 4.22 -18.63
CA LEU A 100 -15.34 3.86 -18.78
C LEU A 100 -16.17 5.00 -19.38
N ALA A 101 -16.52 4.90 -20.67
CA ALA A 101 -17.46 5.86 -21.28
C ALA A 101 -18.89 5.29 -21.34
N LEU A 102 -19.87 6.05 -20.85
CA LEU A 102 -21.27 5.64 -20.74
C LEU A 102 -22.21 6.48 -21.61
N GLY A 103 -23.20 5.82 -22.20
CA GLY A 103 -24.24 6.46 -23.00
C GLY A 103 -25.65 6.04 -22.61
N ALA A 104 -26.60 6.95 -22.82
CA ALA A 104 -28.03 6.72 -22.58
C ALA A 104 -28.73 5.86 -23.68
N GLY A 105 -27.94 5.25 -24.57
CA GLY A 105 -28.41 4.43 -25.71
C GLY A 105 -28.99 5.25 -26.85
N GLY A 106 -28.16 5.66 -27.83
CA GLY A 106 -28.57 6.52 -28.95
C GLY A 106 -29.68 5.96 -29.83
N PHE A 107 -29.81 4.63 -29.93
CA PHE A 107 -30.77 3.94 -30.79
C PHE A 107 -31.76 3.13 -29.92
N PRO A 108 -32.84 3.77 -29.43
CA PRO A 108 -33.75 3.15 -28.47
C PRO A 108 -34.53 1.97 -29.06
N ASP A 109 -34.89 2.03 -30.34
CA ASP A 109 -35.67 0.96 -30.98
C ASP A 109 -34.84 -0.32 -31.14
N ALA A 110 -33.56 -0.19 -31.51
CA ALA A 110 -32.63 -1.31 -31.59
C ALA A 110 -32.36 -1.95 -30.22
N ALA A 111 -32.23 -1.12 -29.18
CA ALA A 111 -32.10 -1.63 -27.81
C ALA A 111 -33.36 -2.37 -27.34
N ARG A 112 -34.57 -1.84 -27.65
CA ARG A 112 -35.84 -2.54 -27.37
C ARG A 112 -35.95 -3.87 -28.11
N ALA A 113 -35.49 -3.93 -29.37
CA ALA A 113 -35.47 -5.16 -30.15
C ALA A 113 -34.58 -6.26 -29.53
N MET A 114 -33.56 -5.86 -28.76
CA MET A 114 -32.69 -6.75 -27.97
C MET A 114 -33.18 -6.99 -26.53
N GLY A 115 -34.42 -6.57 -26.20
CA GLY A 115 -35.04 -6.83 -24.90
C GLY A 115 -34.78 -5.77 -23.82
N ALA A 116 -34.16 -4.63 -24.13
CA ALA A 116 -33.98 -3.55 -23.16
C ALA A 116 -35.30 -2.83 -22.84
N THR A 117 -35.53 -2.55 -21.56
CA THR A 117 -36.57 -1.60 -21.12
C THR A 117 -36.06 -0.17 -21.31
N VAL A 118 -36.35 0.42 -22.48
CA VAL A 118 -35.85 1.76 -22.82
C VAL A 118 -36.84 2.85 -22.40
N GLN A 119 -36.38 3.74 -21.53
CA GLN A 119 -37.17 4.85 -20.98
C GLN A 119 -37.44 5.96 -22.01
N PRO A 120 -38.44 6.83 -21.79
CA PRO A 120 -38.60 8.07 -22.55
C PRO A 120 -37.35 8.97 -22.46
N PRO A 121 -37.10 9.87 -23.43
CA PRO A 121 -35.84 10.61 -23.54
C PRO A 121 -35.36 11.31 -22.26
N ARG A 122 -36.28 11.92 -21.50
CA ARG A 122 -35.97 12.60 -20.23
C ARG A 122 -35.51 11.63 -19.15
N ALA A 123 -36.22 10.50 -19.01
CA ALA A 123 -35.93 9.47 -18.02
C ALA A 123 -34.65 8.68 -18.36
N ARG A 124 -34.25 8.58 -19.63
CA ARG A 124 -32.96 7.94 -19.99
C ARG A 124 -31.73 8.66 -19.43
N ILE A 125 -31.75 9.99 -19.39
CA ILE A 125 -30.64 10.78 -18.82
C ILE A 125 -30.60 10.59 -17.31
N GLU A 126 -31.76 10.50 -16.66
CA GLU A 126 -31.86 10.21 -15.23
C GLU A 126 -31.39 8.79 -14.90
N ALA A 127 -31.80 7.78 -15.68
CA ALA A 127 -31.31 6.42 -15.59
C ALA A 127 -29.77 6.37 -15.73
N LEU A 128 -29.21 7.05 -16.72
CA LEU A 128 -27.74 7.16 -16.85
C LEU A 128 -27.11 7.77 -15.59
N GLY A 129 -27.69 8.83 -15.03
CA GLY A 129 -27.21 9.43 -13.79
C GLY A 129 -27.27 8.48 -12.58
N GLN A 130 -28.29 7.63 -12.49
CA GLN A 130 -28.39 6.60 -11.45
C GLN A 130 -27.40 5.44 -11.69
N ALA A 131 -27.11 5.09 -12.95
CA ALA A 131 -26.09 4.11 -13.29
C ALA A 131 -24.70 4.55 -12.84
N ILE A 132 -24.35 5.83 -13.04
CA ILE A 132 -23.09 6.42 -12.54
C ILE A 132 -23.00 6.29 -11.01
N ASP A 133 -24.09 6.62 -10.28
CA ASP A 133 -24.11 6.51 -8.82
C ASP A 133 -23.89 5.07 -8.35
N VAL A 134 -24.56 4.10 -8.99
CA VAL A 134 -24.41 2.67 -8.67
C VAL A 134 -22.98 2.20 -8.92
N ILE A 135 -22.37 2.58 -10.04
CA ILE A 135 -21.00 2.17 -10.39
C ILE A 135 -20.00 2.72 -9.38
N ARG A 136 -20.06 4.03 -9.09
CA ARG A 136 -19.17 4.68 -8.12
C ARG A 136 -19.32 4.10 -6.73
N GLU A 137 -20.55 3.88 -6.27
CA GLU A 137 -20.81 3.30 -4.95
C GLU A 137 -20.24 1.88 -4.83
N LEU A 138 -20.35 1.05 -5.87
CA LEU A 138 -19.79 -0.31 -5.82
C LEU A 138 -18.26 -0.32 -5.84
N GLN A 139 -17.62 0.71 -6.40
CA GLN A 139 -16.16 0.86 -6.47
C GLN A 139 -15.56 1.57 -5.24
N ASP A 140 -16.35 2.33 -4.47
CA ASP A 140 -15.88 3.00 -3.26
C ASP A 140 -15.72 2.03 -2.08
N LEU A 141 -14.52 1.47 -1.91
CA LEU A 141 -14.19 0.58 -0.80
C LEU A 141 -13.88 1.28 0.52
N SER A 142 -13.89 2.61 0.56
CA SER A 142 -13.61 3.34 1.80
C SER A 142 -14.70 3.13 2.85
N SER A 143 -15.93 2.89 2.39
CA SER A 143 -17.08 2.53 3.21
C SER A 143 -17.05 1.03 3.54
N GLY A 144 -16.74 0.68 4.79
CA GLY A 144 -16.84 -0.70 5.30
C GLY A 144 -18.29 -1.24 5.39
N ARG A 145 -19.27 -0.57 4.76
CA ARG A 145 -20.69 -0.92 4.76
C ARG A 145 -21.14 -1.36 3.36
N PRO A 146 -22.12 -2.28 3.26
CA PRO A 146 -22.73 -2.63 1.98
C PRO A 146 -23.25 -1.41 1.20
N ALA A 147 -23.12 -1.45 -0.13
CA ALA A 147 -23.47 -0.38 -1.06
C ALA A 147 -24.97 -0.05 -1.06
N ARG A 148 -25.29 1.25 -1.08
CA ARG A 148 -26.65 1.78 -1.23
C ARG A 148 -26.62 3.01 -2.14
N ALA A 149 -27.12 2.87 -3.37
CA ALA A 149 -27.14 3.95 -4.37
C ALA A 149 -28.22 3.73 -5.43
N GLY A 150 -28.44 4.76 -6.25
CA GLY A 150 -29.37 4.75 -7.36
C GLY A 150 -30.79 5.20 -6.99
N GLY A 151 -31.75 4.93 -7.86
CA GLY A 151 -33.14 5.38 -7.76
C GLY A 151 -34.11 4.43 -8.47
N GLU A 152 -35.08 5.00 -9.18
CA GLU A 152 -36.17 4.26 -9.84
C GLU A 152 -35.69 3.26 -10.91
N PHE A 153 -34.68 3.64 -11.71
CA PHE A 153 -34.25 2.89 -12.89
C PHE A 153 -33.11 1.93 -12.61
N HIS A 154 -32.17 2.34 -11.75
CA HIS A 154 -31.07 1.49 -11.29
C HIS A 154 -30.89 1.69 -9.80
N ARG A 155 -30.85 0.60 -9.02
CA ARG A 155 -30.73 0.66 -7.56
C ARG A 155 -29.91 -0.49 -7.02
N VAL A 156 -29.12 -0.21 -6.01
CA VAL A 156 -28.48 -1.22 -5.15
C VAL A 156 -28.84 -0.96 -3.70
N VAL A 157 -29.19 -2.02 -2.96
CA VAL A 157 -29.57 -1.96 -1.55
C VAL A 157 -28.91 -3.11 -0.82
N GLY A 158 -27.75 -2.86 -0.22
CA GLY A 158 -27.01 -3.88 0.53
C GLY A 158 -26.09 -4.75 -0.33
N ALA A 159 -25.72 -4.30 -1.53
CA ALA A 159 -24.78 -5.04 -2.38
C ALA A 159 -23.36 -5.02 -1.78
N GLN A 160 -22.63 -6.12 -1.87
CA GLN A 160 -21.22 -6.14 -1.50
C GLN A 160 -20.39 -5.34 -2.49
N ARG A 161 -19.50 -4.48 -1.98
CA ARG A 161 -18.61 -3.64 -2.80
C ARG A 161 -17.49 -4.47 -3.41
N GLY A 162 -16.80 -3.89 -4.39
CA GLY A 162 -15.59 -4.42 -4.97
C GLY A 162 -15.78 -5.46 -6.10
N PRO A 163 -14.67 -5.94 -6.69
CA PRO A 163 -13.27 -5.68 -6.29
C PRO A 163 -12.84 -4.22 -6.46
N ALA A 164 -11.79 -3.80 -5.75
CA ALA A 164 -11.20 -2.47 -5.97
C ALA A 164 -10.53 -2.45 -7.35
N PRO A 165 -10.76 -1.43 -8.19
CA PRO A 165 -9.99 -1.28 -9.42
C PRO A 165 -8.52 -0.96 -9.11
N ALA A 166 -7.63 -1.18 -10.10
CA ALA A 166 -6.20 -0.86 -9.97
C ALA A 166 -5.97 0.66 -9.92
N HIS A 167 -6.85 1.44 -10.56
CA HIS A 167 -6.87 2.90 -10.46
C HIS A 167 -8.30 3.45 -10.37
N ALA A 168 -8.43 4.76 -10.15
CA ALA A 168 -9.73 5.43 -10.20
C ALA A 168 -10.25 5.51 -11.65
N ILE A 169 -10.97 4.47 -12.10
CA ILE A 169 -11.56 4.43 -13.46
C ILE A 169 -12.48 5.65 -13.66
N PRO A 170 -12.12 6.62 -14.51
CA PRO A 170 -12.98 7.77 -14.74
C PRO A 170 -14.19 7.36 -15.58
N ILE A 171 -15.29 8.06 -15.36
CA ILE A 171 -16.55 7.83 -16.06
C ILE A 171 -16.79 8.97 -17.04
N TRP A 172 -16.60 8.71 -18.32
CA TRP A 172 -16.92 9.65 -19.38
C TRP A 172 -18.37 9.49 -19.84
N ALA A 173 -18.96 10.53 -20.41
CA ALA A 173 -20.27 10.44 -21.00
C ALA A 173 -20.39 11.22 -22.32
N GLY A 174 -21.14 10.63 -23.25
CA GLY A 174 -21.42 11.20 -24.55
C GLY A 174 -22.74 11.97 -24.61
N GLY A 175 -22.79 12.99 -25.46
CA GLY A 175 -24.02 13.71 -25.81
C GLY A 175 -23.85 15.23 -25.88
N VAL A 176 -24.75 15.88 -26.61
CA VAL A 176 -24.62 17.31 -26.97
C VAL A 176 -25.80 18.17 -26.52
N LYS A 177 -26.88 17.55 -26.00
CA LYS A 177 -28.09 18.28 -25.61
C LYS A 177 -27.95 18.84 -24.18
N PRO A 178 -28.52 20.03 -23.87
CA PRO A 178 -28.30 20.72 -22.60
C PRO A 178 -28.53 19.88 -21.34
N ARG A 179 -29.56 19.03 -21.30
CA ARG A 179 -29.83 18.18 -20.13
C ARG A 179 -28.74 17.12 -19.91
N MET A 180 -28.16 16.58 -20.98
CA MET A 180 -27.03 15.64 -20.88
C MET A 180 -25.77 16.37 -20.43
N LEU A 181 -25.49 17.55 -21.00
CA LEU A 181 -24.34 18.37 -20.61
C LEU A 181 -24.37 18.76 -19.13
N ARG A 182 -25.54 19.07 -18.56
CA ARG A 182 -25.67 19.29 -17.11
C ARG A 182 -25.40 18.03 -16.28
N LEU A 183 -25.82 16.86 -16.74
CA LEU A 183 -25.50 15.59 -16.07
C LEU A 183 -23.98 15.35 -16.09
N ILE A 184 -23.34 15.61 -17.23
CA ILE A 184 -21.88 15.49 -17.40
C ILE A 184 -21.15 16.40 -16.42
N GLY A 185 -21.53 17.69 -16.37
CA GLY A 185 -21.02 18.65 -15.38
C GLY A 185 -21.15 18.15 -13.94
N ALA A 186 -22.33 17.63 -13.60
CA ALA A 186 -22.61 17.19 -12.24
C ALA A 186 -21.91 15.88 -11.83
N LYS A 187 -21.71 14.93 -12.75
CA LYS A 187 -21.37 13.55 -12.38
C LYS A 187 -20.27 12.85 -13.18
N ALA A 188 -19.96 13.29 -14.39
CA ALA A 188 -18.97 12.62 -15.25
C ALA A 188 -17.57 13.23 -15.10
N ASP A 189 -16.55 12.43 -15.35
CA ASP A 189 -15.14 12.85 -15.34
C ASP A 189 -14.64 13.23 -16.75
N GLY A 190 -15.49 13.05 -17.78
CA GLY A 190 -15.18 13.43 -19.14
C GLY A 190 -16.40 13.65 -20.02
N TRP A 191 -16.29 14.60 -20.96
CA TRP A 191 -17.25 14.83 -22.04
C TRP A 191 -16.70 14.28 -23.36
N LEU A 192 -17.40 13.32 -23.96
CA LEU A 192 -16.97 12.67 -25.21
C LEU A 192 -18.03 12.82 -26.33
N PRO A 193 -18.12 14.00 -26.97
CA PRO A 193 -18.87 14.21 -28.21
C PRO A 193 -18.09 13.73 -29.44
N SER A 194 -18.80 13.56 -30.56
CA SER A 194 -18.18 13.50 -31.89
C SER A 194 -18.40 14.83 -32.61
N LEU A 195 -17.34 15.34 -33.23
CA LEU A 195 -17.34 16.63 -33.92
C LEU A 195 -18.47 16.78 -34.94
N PRO A 196 -18.81 15.76 -35.77
CA PRO A 196 -19.93 15.86 -36.70
C PRO A 196 -21.30 16.12 -36.05
N TYR A 197 -21.47 15.75 -34.78
CA TYR A 197 -22.73 15.92 -34.05
C TYR A 197 -22.81 17.19 -33.23
N VAL A 198 -21.69 17.62 -32.62
CA VAL A 198 -21.64 18.84 -31.82
C VAL A 198 -21.47 20.08 -32.69
N GLY A 199 -20.75 19.95 -33.81
CA GLY A 199 -20.30 21.08 -34.63
C GLY A 199 -19.23 21.92 -33.91
N ARG A 200 -18.43 22.67 -34.66
CA ARG A 200 -17.36 23.51 -34.09
C ARG A 200 -17.90 24.54 -33.10
N ASP A 201 -18.95 25.27 -33.50
CA ASP A 201 -19.57 26.32 -32.67
C ASP A 201 -20.29 25.75 -31.43
N GLY A 202 -20.62 24.46 -31.43
CA GLY A 202 -21.30 23.79 -30.32
C GLY A 202 -20.40 23.45 -29.15
N ILE A 203 -19.07 23.44 -29.34
CA ILE A 203 -18.11 23.06 -28.29
C ILE A 203 -18.09 24.11 -27.19
N ALA A 204 -17.87 25.38 -27.53
CA ALA A 204 -17.85 26.48 -26.57
C ALA A 204 -19.18 26.61 -25.78
N ALA A 205 -20.32 26.45 -26.47
CA ALA A 205 -21.63 26.44 -25.82
C ALA A 205 -21.82 25.25 -24.88
N GLY A 206 -21.30 24.07 -25.28
CA GLY A 206 -21.33 22.86 -24.46
C GLY A 206 -20.48 22.99 -23.20
N ASN A 207 -19.25 23.49 -23.34
CA ASN A 207 -18.35 23.80 -22.24
C ASN A 207 -19.01 24.69 -21.20
N LYS A 208 -19.64 25.79 -21.61
CA LYS A 208 -20.33 26.69 -20.68
C LYS A 208 -21.38 25.97 -19.82
N ILE A 209 -22.20 25.11 -20.42
CA ILE A 209 -23.24 24.36 -19.69
C ILE A 209 -22.61 23.35 -18.72
N ILE A 210 -21.54 22.67 -19.14
CA ILE A 210 -20.82 21.70 -18.32
C ILE A 210 -20.17 22.41 -17.12
N ASP A 211 -19.49 23.53 -17.36
CA ASP A 211 -18.77 24.29 -16.35
C ASP A 211 -19.74 24.85 -15.29
N GLU A 212 -20.85 25.46 -15.72
CA GLU A 212 -21.91 25.94 -14.82
C GLU A 212 -22.49 24.80 -13.98
N ALA A 213 -22.72 23.63 -14.58
CA ALA A 213 -23.25 22.47 -13.87
C ALA A 213 -22.23 21.82 -12.92
N ALA A 214 -20.94 21.83 -13.27
CA ALA A 214 -19.86 21.37 -12.41
C ALA A 214 -19.78 22.23 -11.15
N VAL A 215 -19.75 23.56 -11.31
CA VAL A 215 -19.74 24.51 -10.20
C VAL A 215 -20.98 24.35 -9.32
N ALA A 216 -22.16 24.21 -9.93
CA ALA A 216 -23.40 23.98 -9.19
C ALA A 216 -23.40 22.66 -8.38
N ALA A 217 -22.62 21.67 -8.82
CA ALA A 217 -22.43 20.40 -8.11
C ALA A 217 -21.25 20.41 -7.13
N GLY A 218 -20.58 21.56 -6.93
CA GLY A 218 -19.42 21.70 -6.05
C GLY A 218 -18.12 21.09 -6.62
N ARG A 219 -18.05 20.93 -7.95
CA ARG A 219 -16.89 20.41 -8.68
C ARG A 219 -16.18 21.54 -9.43
N GLU A 220 -14.91 21.34 -9.75
CA GLU A 220 -14.20 22.26 -10.64
C GLU A 220 -14.39 21.83 -12.11
N PRO A 221 -14.56 22.77 -13.05
CA PRO A 221 -14.62 22.45 -14.47
C PRO A 221 -13.42 21.62 -14.98
N ALA A 222 -12.25 21.81 -14.37
CA ALA A 222 -11.02 21.07 -14.64
C ALA A 222 -11.03 19.62 -14.13
N ASP A 223 -12.02 19.20 -13.33
CA ASP A 223 -12.20 17.78 -12.99
C ASP A 223 -12.84 16.98 -14.12
N ILE A 224 -13.26 17.65 -15.19
CA ILE A 224 -13.99 17.06 -16.30
C ILE A 224 -13.10 17.22 -17.52
N ARG A 225 -12.64 16.11 -18.07
CA ARG A 225 -11.83 16.11 -19.28
C ARG A 225 -12.68 16.42 -20.51
N ARG A 226 -12.16 17.20 -21.45
CA ARG A 226 -12.81 17.45 -22.74
C ARG A 226 -12.18 16.54 -23.78
N LEU A 227 -12.93 15.53 -24.22
CA LEU A 227 -12.53 14.62 -25.29
C LEU A 227 -13.27 15.01 -26.57
N LEU A 228 -12.78 14.61 -27.74
CA LEU A 228 -13.47 14.86 -29.01
C LEU A 228 -13.13 13.77 -30.01
N ASN A 229 -14.16 13.07 -30.51
CA ASN A 229 -13.99 12.24 -31.69
C ASN A 229 -13.92 13.13 -32.94
N ILE A 230 -12.83 13.01 -33.70
CA ILE A 230 -12.57 13.75 -34.94
C ILE A 230 -12.50 12.77 -36.11
N SER A 231 -12.92 13.22 -37.28
CA SER A 231 -12.83 12.47 -38.53
C SER A 231 -12.42 13.40 -39.66
N GLY A 232 -11.71 12.85 -40.65
CA GLY A 232 -11.18 13.61 -41.76
C GLY A 232 -10.51 12.69 -42.78
N THR A 233 -9.82 13.28 -43.76
CA THR A 233 -9.02 12.52 -44.74
C THR A 233 -7.74 13.27 -45.04
N PHE A 234 -6.60 12.58 -44.99
CA PHE A 234 -5.32 13.14 -45.42
C PHE A 234 -5.26 13.20 -46.95
N ARG A 235 -4.86 14.35 -47.48
CA ARG A 235 -4.80 14.63 -48.93
C ARG A 235 -3.65 15.60 -49.20
N ASP A 236 -3.19 15.65 -50.45
CA ASP A 236 -2.16 16.62 -50.85
C ASP A 236 -2.69 18.07 -50.91
N THR A 237 -4.00 18.24 -51.08
CA THR A 237 -4.67 19.54 -51.23
C THR A 237 -5.77 19.75 -50.20
N SER A 238 -5.92 21.00 -49.74
CA SER A 238 -6.94 21.41 -48.76
C SER A 238 -8.33 21.57 -49.38
N GLU A 239 -9.27 20.72 -48.99
CA GLU A 239 -10.67 20.69 -49.46
C GLU A 239 -11.66 20.60 -48.28
N GLY A 240 -11.65 21.60 -47.40
CA GLY A 240 -12.54 21.67 -46.24
C GLY A 240 -11.88 21.23 -44.94
N PHE A 241 -12.66 21.21 -43.86
CA PHE A 241 -12.16 20.98 -42.51
C PHE A 241 -11.67 19.53 -42.32
N LEU A 242 -10.42 19.36 -41.89
CA LEU A 242 -9.70 18.09 -41.75
C LEU A 242 -9.71 17.27 -43.06
N GLN A 243 -9.64 17.95 -44.20
CA GLN A 243 -9.57 17.37 -45.54
C GLN A 243 -8.37 17.98 -46.27
N GLY A 244 -7.17 17.46 -46.05
CA GLY A 244 -5.94 18.06 -46.56
C GLY A 244 -4.68 17.56 -45.88
N PRO A 245 -3.54 18.24 -46.08
CA PRO A 245 -2.24 17.78 -45.58
C PRO A 245 -2.13 17.93 -44.05
N PRO A 246 -1.21 17.20 -43.38
CA PRO A 246 -1.04 17.27 -41.92
C PRO A 246 -0.89 18.67 -41.34
N ALA A 247 -0.23 19.59 -42.05
CA ALA A 247 -0.09 20.99 -41.64
C ALA A 247 -1.46 21.68 -41.43
N GLN A 248 -2.42 21.43 -42.33
CA GLN A 248 -3.77 21.96 -42.18
C GLN A 248 -4.47 21.37 -40.95
N TRP A 249 -4.31 20.08 -40.70
CA TRP A 249 -4.88 19.43 -39.52
C TRP A 249 -4.36 20.07 -38.23
N ILE A 250 -3.06 20.37 -38.16
CA ILE A 250 -2.45 21.04 -37.01
C ILE A 250 -3.09 22.42 -36.81
N ASP A 251 -3.15 23.24 -37.86
CA ASP A 251 -3.70 24.60 -37.81
C ASP A 251 -5.19 24.62 -37.41
N GLU A 252 -5.95 23.61 -37.81
CA GLU A 252 -7.38 23.51 -37.56
C GLU A 252 -7.74 22.89 -36.19
N LEU A 253 -6.90 21.99 -35.68
CA LEU A 253 -7.10 21.36 -34.37
C LEU A 253 -6.58 22.22 -33.22
N LEU A 254 -5.54 23.02 -33.46
CA LEU A 254 -4.91 23.84 -32.43
C LEU A 254 -5.89 24.83 -31.75
N PRO A 255 -6.80 25.54 -32.46
CA PRO A 255 -7.83 26.37 -31.82
C PRO A 255 -8.74 25.58 -30.88
N LEU A 256 -9.11 24.33 -31.23
CA LEU A 256 -9.96 23.50 -30.37
C LEU A 256 -9.21 23.14 -29.06
N ILE A 257 -7.90 22.94 -29.12
CA ILE A 257 -7.07 22.66 -27.95
C ILE A 257 -6.89 23.93 -27.11
N LEU A 258 -6.43 25.02 -27.70
CA LEU A 258 -6.05 26.23 -26.98
C LEU A 258 -7.26 27.07 -26.52
N ALA A 259 -8.25 27.23 -27.39
CA ALA A 259 -9.42 28.07 -27.12
C ALA A 259 -10.54 27.28 -26.43
N ASP A 260 -10.84 26.07 -26.88
CA ASP A 260 -11.95 25.27 -26.34
C ASP A 260 -11.53 24.25 -25.26
N GLY A 261 -10.22 24.12 -25.02
CA GLY A 261 -9.69 23.29 -23.93
C GLY A 261 -9.84 21.79 -24.18
N ILE A 262 -9.93 21.35 -25.45
CA ILE A 262 -9.94 19.93 -25.78
C ILE A 262 -8.62 19.29 -25.33
N GLY A 263 -8.72 18.35 -24.40
CA GLY A 263 -7.59 17.62 -23.84
C GLY A 263 -7.34 16.28 -24.53
N THR A 264 -8.35 15.64 -25.11
CA THR A 264 -8.16 14.39 -25.86
C THR A 264 -8.76 14.47 -27.25
N LEU A 265 -7.95 14.19 -28.26
CA LEU A 265 -8.40 14.02 -29.64
C LEU A 265 -8.43 12.54 -29.99
N ILE A 266 -9.58 12.04 -30.45
CA ILE A 266 -9.76 10.65 -30.83
C ILE A 266 -10.01 10.56 -32.32
N LEU A 267 -9.03 10.07 -33.08
CA LEU A 267 -9.12 9.93 -34.53
C LEU A 267 -10.05 8.75 -34.89
N MET A 268 -11.15 9.03 -35.56
CA MET A 268 -12.06 8.01 -36.08
C MET A 268 -11.57 7.49 -37.43
N THR A 269 -10.87 6.36 -37.42
CA THR A 269 -10.37 5.73 -38.65
C THR A 269 -10.17 4.22 -38.47
N ASP A 270 -10.42 3.48 -39.56
CA ASP A 270 -10.04 2.07 -39.71
C ASP A 270 -8.81 1.92 -40.64
N SER A 271 -8.16 3.03 -41.00
CA SER A 271 -6.98 3.08 -41.88
C SER A 271 -5.70 3.17 -41.05
N ALA A 272 -4.87 2.11 -41.12
CA ALA A 272 -3.56 2.10 -40.48
C ALA A 272 -2.63 3.21 -41.03
N ALA A 273 -2.77 3.57 -42.31
CA ALA A 273 -1.99 4.65 -42.94
C ALA A 273 -2.37 6.04 -42.40
N ASP A 274 -3.66 6.27 -42.13
CA ASP A 274 -4.11 7.53 -41.52
C ASP A 274 -3.65 7.62 -40.07
N MET A 275 -3.68 6.51 -39.33
CA MET A 275 -3.15 6.45 -37.97
C MET A 275 -1.67 6.78 -37.93
N GLU A 276 -0.89 6.23 -38.87
CA GLU A 276 0.54 6.49 -38.99
C GLU A 276 0.83 7.95 -39.31
N THR A 277 0.17 8.49 -40.34
CA THR A 277 0.31 9.92 -40.71
C THR A 277 -0.05 10.85 -39.55
N PHE A 278 -1.16 10.57 -38.85
CA PHE A 278 -1.56 11.37 -37.69
C PHE A 278 -0.54 11.28 -36.56
N ALA A 279 -0.02 10.08 -36.29
CA ALA A 279 0.95 9.84 -35.22
C ALA A 279 2.33 10.45 -35.48
N THR A 280 2.80 10.41 -36.73
CA THR A 280 4.13 10.94 -37.09
C THR A 280 4.10 12.45 -37.28
N ASP A 281 3.05 12.98 -37.92
CA ASP A 281 3.09 14.35 -38.44
C ASP A 281 2.24 15.31 -37.60
N VAL A 282 1.13 14.86 -37.02
CA VAL A 282 0.16 15.73 -36.33
C VAL A 282 0.35 15.70 -34.81
N MET A 283 0.43 14.51 -34.21
CA MET A 283 0.52 14.35 -32.75
C MET A 283 1.71 15.09 -32.12
N PRO A 284 2.95 14.99 -32.63
CA PRO A 284 4.11 15.64 -32.02
C PRO A 284 3.98 17.17 -32.06
N ALA A 285 3.58 17.72 -33.21
CA ALA A 285 3.40 19.17 -33.39
C ALA A 285 2.34 19.74 -32.44
N LEU A 286 1.22 19.04 -32.26
CA LEU A 286 0.19 19.45 -31.31
C LEU A 286 0.63 19.32 -29.84
N ARG A 287 1.41 18.28 -29.49
CA ARG A 287 1.99 18.14 -28.14
C ARG A 287 2.92 19.30 -27.81
N ASP A 288 3.82 19.63 -28.73
CA ASP A 288 4.79 20.73 -28.55
C ASP A 288 4.07 22.07 -28.38
N ALA A 289 3.05 22.33 -29.19
CA ALA A 289 2.25 23.55 -29.09
C ALA A 289 1.42 23.65 -27.79
N ALA A 290 0.97 22.51 -27.26
CA ALA A 290 0.12 22.46 -26.06
C ALA A 290 0.89 22.31 -24.74
N ALA A 291 2.19 21.99 -24.76
CA ALA A 291 3.00 21.74 -23.57
C ALA A 291 2.89 22.81 -22.46
N PRO A 292 2.87 24.13 -22.75
CA PRO A 292 2.74 25.17 -21.73
C PRO A 292 1.39 25.17 -20.98
N LEU A 293 0.37 24.50 -21.50
CA LEU A 293 -0.98 24.51 -20.94
C LEU A 293 -1.24 23.40 -19.92
N ALA A 294 -0.37 22.39 -19.85
CA ALA A 294 -0.56 21.23 -18.97
C ALA A 294 -0.21 21.57 -17.52
N ARG A 295 -1.13 21.28 -16.60
CA ARG A 295 -0.85 21.29 -15.15
C ARG A 295 -0.39 19.89 -14.76
N THR A 296 0.83 19.78 -14.27
CA THR A 296 1.41 18.48 -13.87
C THR A 296 0.77 17.90 -12.61
N ASN A 297 0.09 18.72 -11.79
CA ASN A 297 -0.36 18.34 -10.44
C ASN A 297 -1.88 18.56 -10.21
N HIS A 298 -2.74 18.49 -11.24
CA HIS A 298 -4.18 18.63 -11.01
C HIS A 298 -4.71 17.48 -10.15
N ARG A 299 -5.22 17.81 -8.96
CA ARG A 299 -5.88 16.87 -8.05
C ARG A 299 -7.39 17.07 -8.11
N PRO A 300 -8.21 16.00 -8.24
CA PRO A 300 -9.66 16.13 -8.32
C PRO A 300 -10.25 16.90 -7.13
N SER A 301 -11.28 17.73 -7.36
CA SER A 301 -11.92 18.50 -6.28
C SER A 301 -12.42 17.62 -5.12
N ALA A 302 -12.87 16.39 -5.42
CA ALA A 302 -13.33 15.42 -4.42
C ALA A 302 -12.21 14.94 -3.47
N VAL A 303 -10.97 14.87 -3.96
CA VAL A 303 -9.77 14.57 -3.16
C VAL A 303 -9.36 15.81 -2.38
N ARG A 304 -9.31 16.97 -3.06
CA ARG A 304 -8.98 18.26 -2.44
C ARG A 304 -9.93 18.63 -1.30
N ALA A 305 -11.22 18.31 -1.41
CA ALA A 305 -12.21 18.54 -0.37
C ALA A 305 -11.96 17.74 0.92
N LYS A 306 -11.13 16.70 0.87
CA LYS A 306 -10.74 15.88 2.02
C LYS A 306 -9.34 16.25 2.58
N ARG A 307 -8.66 17.24 1.97
CA ARG A 307 -7.39 17.78 2.48
C ARG A 307 -7.55 18.32 3.90
N ARG A 308 -6.50 18.17 4.71
CA ARG A 308 -6.45 18.65 6.09
C ARG A 308 -5.77 20.01 6.18
N PRO A 309 -6.23 20.92 7.05
CA PRO A 309 -5.55 22.19 7.24
C PRO A 309 -4.14 21.98 7.80
N GLY A 310 -3.21 22.86 7.44
CA GLY A 310 -1.83 22.83 7.93
C GLY A 310 -0.87 21.97 7.11
N ILE A 311 -1.32 21.25 6.08
CA ILE A 311 -0.46 20.59 5.09
C ILE A 311 -0.42 21.44 3.81
N GLY A 312 0.77 21.79 3.34
CA GLY A 312 1.02 22.41 2.04
C GLY A 312 0.97 21.38 0.91
N TYR A 313 -0.22 20.88 0.58
CA TYR A 313 -0.40 19.85 -0.45
C TYR A 313 0.12 20.27 -1.83
N ASP A 314 0.03 21.57 -2.14
CA ASP A 314 0.47 22.11 -3.42
C ASP A 314 2.00 22.38 -3.42
N ASP A 315 2.65 22.30 -2.24
CA ASP A 315 4.09 22.41 -2.04
C ASP A 315 4.79 21.04 -2.04
N VAL A 316 4.06 19.95 -2.29
CA VAL A 316 4.63 18.60 -2.41
C VAL A 316 5.67 18.61 -3.56
N PRO A 317 6.90 18.14 -3.32
CA PRO A 317 7.95 18.12 -4.33
C PRO A 317 7.49 17.44 -5.63
N ALA A 318 7.86 17.99 -6.78
CA ALA A 318 7.46 17.47 -8.09
C ALA A 318 7.88 16.00 -8.31
N SER A 319 9.02 15.59 -7.71
CA SER A 319 9.51 14.21 -7.67
C SER A 319 8.52 13.24 -7.02
N LEU A 320 7.74 13.70 -6.04
CA LEU A 320 6.78 12.90 -5.27
C LEU A 320 5.33 13.07 -5.73
N ALA A 321 5.04 14.03 -6.59
CA ALA A 321 3.66 14.41 -6.94
C ALA A 321 2.81 13.23 -7.44
N ARG A 322 3.41 12.29 -8.20
CA ARG A 322 2.73 11.10 -8.74
C ARG A 322 2.60 9.95 -7.73
N SER A 323 3.46 9.89 -6.74
CA SER A 323 3.51 8.82 -5.74
C SER A 323 2.86 9.20 -4.41
N THR A 324 2.39 10.45 -4.31
CA THR A 324 1.69 10.96 -3.14
C THR A 324 0.24 10.50 -3.15
N VAL A 325 -0.21 10.00 -2.00
CA VAL A 325 -1.58 9.54 -1.76
C VAL A 325 -2.25 10.47 -0.76
N GLU A 326 -3.32 11.12 -1.21
CA GLU A 326 -4.15 12.03 -0.43
C GLU A 326 -5.43 11.33 0.07
N PRO A 327 -6.07 11.84 1.14
CA PRO A 327 -7.40 11.41 1.54
C PRO A 327 -8.39 11.48 0.36
N GLY A 328 -8.99 10.33 0.01
CA GLY A 328 -9.93 10.23 -1.11
C GLY A 328 -9.36 9.61 -2.38
N ASP A 329 -8.04 9.48 -2.48
CA ASP A 329 -7.43 8.64 -3.52
C ASP A 329 -7.81 7.17 -3.32
N VAL A 330 -7.89 6.41 -4.41
CA VAL A 330 -8.25 4.97 -4.39
C VAL A 330 -7.26 4.14 -3.58
N GLU A 331 -5.97 4.51 -3.58
CA GLU A 331 -4.94 3.82 -2.80
C GLU A 331 -5.02 4.10 -1.29
N TYR A 332 -5.63 5.20 -0.87
CA TYR A 332 -5.60 5.69 0.51
C TYR A 332 -6.01 4.64 1.56
N PRO A 333 -7.06 3.81 1.36
CA PRO A 333 -7.42 2.75 2.30
C PRO A 333 -6.31 1.71 2.56
N SER A 334 -5.40 1.49 1.60
CA SER A 334 -4.31 0.51 1.70
C SER A 334 -3.10 1.01 2.51
N VAL A 335 -2.94 2.33 2.61
CA VAL A 335 -1.78 2.99 3.24
C VAL A 335 -2.11 3.75 4.52
N ARG A 336 -3.40 3.96 4.83
CA ARG A 336 -3.82 4.72 6.02
C ARG A 336 -3.70 3.97 7.35
N SER A 337 -3.88 2.65 7.36
CA SER A 337 -3.91 1.83 8.58
C SER A 337 -2.66 0.96 8.70
N ASN A 338 -2.33 0.59 9.93
CA ASN A 338 -1.30 -0.41 10.21
C ASN A 338 -1.96 -1.77 10.52
N TYR A 339 -1.17 -2.79 10.84
CA TYR A 339 -1.64 -4.16 11.09
C TYR A 339 -2.79 -4.26 12.11
N MET A 340 -2.72 -3.51 13.22
CA MET A 340 -3.72 -3.58 14.30
C MET A 340 -4.52 -2.29 14.47
N ARG A 341 -3.90 -1.14 14.21
CA ARG A 341 -4.39 0.21 14.48
C ARG A 341 -4.88 0.90 13.20
N GLY A 342 -6.03 1.56 13.32
CA GLY A 342 -6.55 2.44 12.27
C GLY A 342 -5.79 3.76 12.21
N GLY A 343 -5.70 4.36 11.02
CA GLY A 343 -5.13 5.69 10.85
C GLY A 343 -5.87 6.52 9.82
N SER A 344 -5.66 7.83 9.91
CA SER A 344 -6.20 8.83 8.98
C SER A 344 -5.15 9.91 8.67
N PRO A 345 -3.96 9.53 8.16
CA PRO A 345 -2.92 10.49 7.83
C PRO A 345 -3.44 11.51 6.81
N GLY A 346 -3.04 12.77 6.98
CA GLY A 346 -3.41 13.83 6.05
C GLY A 346 -2.70 13.69 4.69
N LEU A 347 -1.53 13.03 4.66
CA LEU A 347 -0.74 12.80 3.45
C LEU A 347 0.12 11.54 3.59
N VAL A 348 0.21 10.73 2.55
CA VAL A 348 1.19 9.62 2.46
C VAL A 348 2.12 9.85 1.28
N LEU A 349 3.42 9.93 1.55
CA LEU A 349 4.48 10.08 0.55
C LEU A 349 5.09 8.69 0.29
N ARG A 350 5.12 8.24 -0.98
CA ARG A 350 5.62 6.91 -1.37
C ARG A 350 6.84 7.00 -2.29
N PRO A 351 8.01 7.42 -1.78
CA PRO A 351 9.22 7.51 -2.57
C PRO A 351 9.67 6.14 -3.08
N SER A 352 10.39 6.15 -4.20
CA SER A 352 10.98 4.99 -4.88
C SER A 352 12.49 5.12 -5.06
N THR A 353 13.07 6.29 -4.74
CA THR A 353 14.51 6.56 -4.81
C THR A 353 15.01 7.22 -3.53
N PRO A 354 16.30 7.12 -3.19
CA PRO A 354 16.88 7.82 -2.03
C PRO A 354 16.65 9.34 -2.07
N ASP A 355 16.74 9.95 -3.25
CA ASP A 355 16.54 11.40 -3.43
C ASP A 355 15.10 11.82 -3.14
N GLU A 356 14.11 11.01 -3.57
CA GLU A 356 12.70 11.22 -3.24
C GLU A 356 12.44 11.09 -1.73
N VAL A 357 13.17 10.23 -1.02
CA VAL A 357 13.11 10.18 0.46
C VAL A 357 13.66 11.48 1.05
N GLY A 358 14.77 12.00 0.52
CA GLY A 358 15.33 13.29 0.96
C GLY A 358 14.36 14.45 0.74
N ASP A 359 13.68 14.49 -0.40
CA ASP A 359 12.61 15.45 -0.69
C ASP A 359 11.43 15.33 0.28
N ALA A 360 11.01 14.10 0.59
CA ALA A 360 9.94 13.83 1.55
C ALA A 360 10.31 14.31 2.96
N LEU A 361 11.56 14.12 3.38
CA LEU A 361 12.06 14.54 4.69
C LEU A 361 12.16 16.06 4.79
N ARG A 362 12.63 16.75 3.74
CA ARG A 362 12.61 18.22 3.69
C ARG A 362 11.19 18.76 3.74
N PHE A 363 10.24 18.14 3.03
CA PHE A 363 8.82 18.49 3.11
C PHE A 363 8.26 18.27 4.53
N ALA A 364 8.55 17.13 5.17
CA ALA A 364 8.13 16.87 6.54
C ALA A 364 8.76 17.85 7.55
N ALA A 365 10.02 18.26 7.33
CA ALA A 365 10.70 19.26 8.14
C ALA A 365 10.06 20.65 8.03
N ALA A 366 9.60 21.05 6.84
CA ALA A 366 8.81 22.27 6.66
C ALA A 366 7.44 22.20 7.38
N HIS A 367 6.94 20.99 7.64
CA HIS A 367 5.66 20.71 8.28
C HIS A 367 5.79 20.11 9.68
N ARG A 368 6.87 20.43 10.40
CA ARG A 368 7.13 19.82 11.71
C ARG A 368 5.99 19.96 12.72
N HIS A 369 5.10 20.95 12.61
CA HIS A 369 3.92 21.06 13.48
C HIS A 369 2.94 19.89 13.35
N LEU A 370 3.09 19.03 12.33
CA LEU A 370 2.29 17.84 12.12
C LEU A 370 3.00 16.57 12.62
N PRO A 371 2.25 15.53 13.01
CA PRO A 371 2.82 14.21 13.25
C PRO A 371 3.49 13.63 11.99
N PHE A 372 4.64 12.97 12.15
CA PHE A 372 5.41 12.37 11.07
C PHE A 372 5.73 10.89 11.35
N GLY A 373 5.05 9.98 10.64
CA GLY A 373 5.26 8.54 10.75
C GLY A 373 6.16 7.99 9.65
N VAL A 374 7.02 7.02 9.98
CA VAL A 374 7.78 6.24 8.98
C VAL A 374 7.23 4.83 8.93
N ARG A 375 6.92 4.35 7.73
CA ARG A 375 6.25 3.08 7.48
C ARG A 375 7.11 2.19 6.58
N SER A 376 7.47 1.03 7.10
CA SER A 376 7.93 -0.14 6.33
C SER A 376 6.73 -1.09 6.16
N GLY A 377 6.76 -2.30 6.73
CA GLY A 377 5.64 -3.26 6.65
C GLY A 377 4.40 -2.91 7.50
N GLY A 378 4.37 -1.77 8.21
CA GLY A 378 3.18 -1.32 8.96
C GLY A 378 2.78 -2.19 10.16
N HIS A 379 3.71 -2.90 10.79
CA HIS A 379 3.41 -3.93 11.80
C HIS A 379 3.63 -3.49 13.27
N GLY A 380 4.19 -2.30 13.50
CA GLY A 380 4.52 -1.84 14.86
C GLY A 380 3.26 -1.68 15.72
N VAL A 381 3.18 -2.43 16.83
CA VAL A 381 2.01 -2.45 17.75
C VAL A 381 1.70 -1.07 18.32
N SER A 382 2.73 -0.23 18.47
CA SER A 382 2.63 1.16 18.93
C SER A 382 1.84 2.09 18.02
N GLY A 383 1.56 1.73 16.76
CA GLY A 383 0.80 2.61 15.87
C GLY A 383 1.62 3.69 15.14
N ARG A 384 2.90 3.87 15.48
CA ARG A 384 3.75 4.98 15.02
C ARG A 384 4.06 5.02 13.51
N SER A 385 3.70 3.96 12.78
CA SER A 385 3.77 3.91 11.30
C SER A 385 2.53 4.50 10.62
N THR A 386 1.59 5.05 11.40
CA THR A 386 0.48 5.87 10.93
C THR A 386 0.19 6.97 11.96
N ASN A 387 -0.74 7.87 11.64
CA ASN A 387 -1.17 8.96 12.51
C ASN A 387 -2.58 9.45 12.12
N ASP A 388 -3.05 10.50 12.80
CA ASP A 388 -4.26 11.23 12.45
C ASP A 388 -3.88 12.64 11.98
N GLY A 389 -4.17 12.95 10.72
CA GLY A 389 -3.96 14.27 10.12
C GLY A 389 -2.51 14.64 9.79
N GLY A 390 -1.53 13.78 10.07
CA GLY A 390 -0.11 14.04 9.82
C GLY A 390 0.40 13.52 8.47
N ILE A 391 1.73 13.42 8.35
CA ILE A 391 2.44 12.91 7.18
C ILE A 391 2.93 11.51 7.48
N VAL A 392 2.82 10.60 6.51
CA VAL A 392 3.44 9.26 6.56
C VAL A 392 4.40 9.11 5.39
N LEU A 393 5.64 8.74 5.68
CA LEU A 393 6.64 8.30 4.71
C LEU A 393 6.56 6.78 4.58
N ASP A 394 6.08 6.27 3.46
CA ASP A 394 5.90 4.84 3.20
C ASP A 394 7.00 4.30 2.28
N LEU A 395 7.85 3.42 2.84
CA LEU A 395 8.98 2.77 2.17
C LEU A 395 8.60 1.52 1.39
N GLY A 396 7.31 1.21 1.25
CA GLY A 396 6.82 -0.02 0.60
C GLY A 396 7.22 -0.19 -0.87
N ARG A 397 7.85 0.82 -1.50
CA ARG A 397 8.44 0.72 -2.84
C ARG A 397 9.93 0.33 -2.85
N PHE A 398 10.61 0.31 -1.69
CA PHE A 398 11.98 -0.17 -1.57
C PHE A 398 11.99 -1.68 -1.39
N THR A 399 11.72 -2.41 -2.47
CA THR A 399 11.54 -3.86 -2.49
C THR A 399 12.73 -4.64 -3.06
N THR A 400 13.92 -4.04 -3.07
CA THR A 400 15.15 -4.65 -3.60
C THR A 400 15.51 -5.94 -2.87
N PHE A 401 15.83 -6.99 -3.61
CA PHE A 401 16.52 -8.17 -3.12
C PHE A 401 17.67 -8.50 -4.09
N GLU A 402 18.90 -8.43 -3.62
CA GLU A 402 20.10 -8.64 -4.45
C GLU A 402 21.10 -9.52 -3.70
N VAL A 403 21.64 -10.54 -4.37
CA VAL A 403 22.77 -11.32 -3.84
C VAL A 403 24.06 -10.61 -4.24
N LEU A 404 24.73 -9.98 -3.27
CA LEU A 404 25.94 -9.19 -3.50
C LEU A 404 27.19 -10.07 -3.62
N ASP A 405 27.29 -11.07 -2.75
CA ASP A 405 28.40 -12.02 -2.72
C ASP A 405 27.89 -13.39 -2.25
N PRO A 406 27.74 -14.36 -3.16
CA PRO A 406 27.30 -15.71 -2.80
C PRO A 406 28.27 -16.46 -1.88
N ALA A 407 29.58 -16.25 -2.02
CA ALA A 407 30.59 -16.95 -1.22
C ALA A 407 30.61 -16.41 0.22
N ALA A 408 30.45 -15.09 0.37
CA ALA A 408 30.32 -14.46 1.68
C ALA A 408 28.89 -14.57 2.27
N ARG A 409 27.92 -15.06 1.50
CA ARG A 409 26.48 -15.07 1.83
C ARG A 409 25.98 -13.67 2.19
N LEU A 410 26.37 -12.68 1.39
CA LEU A 410 26.00 -11.28 1.55
C LEU A 410 24.87 -10.92 0.59
N VAL A 411 23.78 -10.39 1.13
CA VAL A 411 22.60 -9.97 0.35
C VAL A 411 22.18 -8.55 0.73
N ARG A 412 21.65 -7.79 -0.23
CA ARG A 412 20.99 -6.50 0.02
C ARG A 412 19.48 -6.68 0.01
N ILE A 413 18.82 -6.15 1.04
CA ILE A 413 17.39 -6.27 1.26
C ILE A 413 16.80 -4.89 1.52
N GLY A 414 15.82 -4.51 0.71
CA GLY A 414 15.09 -3.24 0.82
C GLY A 414 14.16 -3.21 2.04
N ALA A 415 14.07 -2.04 2.67
CA ALA A 415 13.30 -1.84 3.89
C ALA A 415 11.78 -1.99 3.68
N GLY A 416 11.29 -1.94 2.44
CA GLY A 416 9.89 -2.12 2.07
C GLY A 416 9.42 -3.58 2.06
N LEU A 417 10.34 -4.55 2.00
CA LEU A 417 10.00 -5.98 2.00
C LEU A 417 9.45 -6.45 3.36
N ARG A 418 8.68 -7.53 3.32
CA ARG A 418 8.25 -8.31 4.48
C ARG A 418 9.06 -9.60 4.62
N TRP A 419 9.14 -10.11 5.84
CA TRP A 419 10.01 -11.28 6.13
C TRP A 419 9.60 -12.57 5.43
N MET A 420 8.32 -12.76 5.07
CA MET A 420 7.94 -13.91 4.23
C MET A 420 8.52 -13.82 2.81
N GLU A 421 8.62 -12.62 2.25
CA GLU A 421 9.15 -12.38 0.91
C GLU A 421 10.66 -12.62 0.90
N VAL A 422 11.35 -12.15 1.95
CA VAL A 422 12.77 -12.40 2.18
C VAL A 422 13.05 -13.90 2.34
N ALA A 423 12.26 -14.61 3.16
CA ALA A 423 12.44 -16.04 3.36
C ALA A 423 12.21 -16.84 2.06
N ALA A 424 11.20 -16.47 1.27
CA ALA A 424 10.96 -17.06 -0.04
C ALA A 424 12.10 -16.79 -1.04
N ALA A 425 12.70 -15.61 -1.00
CA ALA A 425 13.82 -15.24 -1.87
C ALA A 425 15.14 -15.93 -1.49
N LEU A 426 15.36 -16.21 -0.20
CA LEU A 426 16.56 -16.91 0.29
C LEU A 426 16.47 -18.45 0.13
N ALA A 427 15.26 -19.01 0.18
CA ALA A 427 15.05 -20.46 0.16
C ALA A 427 15.71 -21.20 -1.04
N PRO A 428 15.68 -20.69 -2.29
CA PRO A 428 16.36 -21.33 -3.42
C PRO A 428 17.89 -21.46 -3.26
N HIS A 429 18.49 -20.66 -2.37
CA HIS A 429 19.93 -20.68 -2.08
C HIS A 429 20.28 -21.60 -0.90
N GLY A 430 19.28 -22.22 -0.24
CA GLY A 430 19.50 -22.95 1.01
C GLY A 430 19.88 -22.03 2.17
N TRP A 431 19.47 -20.76 2.10
CA TRP A 431 19.79 -19.76 3.10
C TRP A 431 18.56 -19.31 3.89
N ALA A 432 18.79 -18.83 5.10
CA ALA A 432 17.80 -18.08 5.87
C ALA A 432 18.46 -16.95 6.64
N LEU A 433 17.63 -16.06 7.16
CA LEU A 433 18.03 -14.97 8.03
C LEU A 433 17.12 -14.95 9.25
N THR A 434 17.72 -14.82 10.44
CA THR A 434 16.99 -14.58 11.67
C THR A 434 16.18 -13.28 11.55
N SER A 435 14.88 -13.35 11.80
CA SER A 435 13.94 -12.25 11.55
C SER A 435 12.97 -12.06 12.73
N GLY A 436 11.73 -12.49 12.55
CA GLY A 436 10.69 -12.54 13.58
C GLY A 436 10.01 -13.91 13.60
N ASP A 437 8.87 -13.98 14.27
CA ASP A 437 7.99 -15.15 14.29
C ASP A 437 6.77 -15.03 13.34
N TYR A 438 6.61 -13.88 12.69
CA TYR A 438 5.50 -13.58 11.78
C TYR A 438 5.96 -12.94 10.47
N GLY A 439 5.58 -13.51 9.34
CA GLY A 439 6.09 -13.13 8.02
C GLY A 439 5.60 -11.78 7.49
N GLY A 440 4.54 -11.22 8.08
CA GLY A 440 3.96 -9.93 7.67
C GLY A 440 4.72 -8.71 8.20
N VAL A 441 5.71 -8.91 9.07
CA VAL A 441 6.53 -7.84 9.64
C VAL A 441 7.49 -7.30 8.57
N GLY A 442 7.66 -5.98 8.50
CA GLY A 442 8.57 -5.33 7.55
C GLY A 442 10.04 -5.38 7.98
N VAL A 443 10.94 -5.46 7.00
CA VAL A 443 12.39 -5.54 7.20
C VAL A 443 12.93 -4.35 7.98
N GLY A 444 12.60 -3.12 7.58
CA GLY A 444 13.20 -1.92 8.17
C GLY A 444 12.92 -1.75 9.66
N GLY A 445 11.64 -1.84 10.05
CA GLY A 445 11.22 -1.63 11.44
C GLY A 445 11.75 -2.71 12.39
N LEU A 446 11.76 -3.98 11.96
CA LEU A 446 12.24 -5.08 12.79
C LEU A 446 13.76 -5.04 12.95
N THR A 447 14.49 -4.83 11.85
CA THR A 447 15.96 -4.78 11.85
C THR A 447 16.46 -3.66 12.77
N THR A 448 15.88 -2.46 12.71
CA THR A 448 16.35 -1.32 13.50
C THR A 448 15.99 -1.40 14.99
N ALA A 449 15.10 -2.31 15.37
CA ALA A 449 14.65 -2.49 16.75
C ALA A 449 15.31 -3.69 17.46
N GLY A 450 15.96 -4.59 16.72
CA GLY A 450 16.42 -5.88 17.23
C GLY A 450 16.22 -6.99 16.21
N GLY A 451 15.01 -7.56 16.26
CA GLY A 451 14.65 -8.76 15.51
C GLY A 451 14.74 -10.00 16.36
N VAL A 452 13.65 -10.26 17.09
CA VAL A 452 13.48 -11.43 17.94
C VAL A 452 12.57 -12.43 17.23
N GLY A 453 13.10 -13.60 16.89
CA GLY A 453 12.42 -14.64 16.12
C GLY A 453 12.99 -16.04 16.37
N TRP A 454 12.58 -17.00 15.54
CA TRP A 454 12.85 -18.44 15.74
C TRP A 454 14.34 -18.83 15.76
N MET A 455 15.19 -18.05 15.09
CA MET A 455 16.60 -18.40 14.86
C MET A 455 17.56 -17.64 15.78
N THR A 456 17.02 -16.82 16.70
CA THR A 456 17.84 -15.90 17.48
C THR A 456 18.79 -16.57 18.46
N ARG A 457 18.37 -17.68 19.06
CA ARG A 457 19.20 -18.44 20.00
C ARG A 457 20.44 -19.05 19.33
N LYS A 458 20.36 -19.42 18.06
CA LYS A 458 21.47 -20.01 17.31
C LYS A 458 22.33 -18.97 16.61
N TYR A 459 21.72 -17.97 15.98
CA TYR A 459 22.41 -17.05 15.07
C TYR A 459 22.54 -15.61 15.60
N GLY A 460 21.75 -15.20 16.59
CA GLY A 460 21.70 -13.83 17.11
C GLY A 460 20.47 -13.05 16.62
N LEU A 461 20.37 -11.77 16.98
CA LEU A 461 19.29 -10.89 16.53
C LEU A 461 19.46 -10.54 15.06
N THR A 462 18.37 -10.16 14.37
CA THR A 462 18.46 -9.70 12.97
C THR A 462 19.50 -8.60 12.77
N LEU A 463 19.58 -7.65 13.70
CA LEU A 463 20.56 -6.56 13.65
C LEU A 463 22.03 -7.00 13.76
N ASP A 464 22.31 -8.21 14.25
CA ASP A 464 23.68 -8.74 14.38
C ASP A 464 24.21 -9.22 13.02
N HIS A 465 23.31 -9.45 12.06
CA HIS A 465 23.63 -9.86 10.70
C HIS A 465 23.82 -8.69 9.74
N VAL A 466 23.47 -7.47 10.14
CA VAL A 466 23.68 -6.26 9.33
C VAL A 466 25.17 -6.00 9.20
N ARG A 467 25.63 -5.73 7.98
CA ARG A 467 27.01 -5.36 7.64
C ARG A 467 27.12 -3.92 7.15
N ALA A 468 26.09 -3.45 6.46
CA ALA A 468 25.95 -2.05 6.08
C ALA A 468 24.47 -1.69 5.87
N ALA A 469 24.17 -0.41 5.81
CA ALA A 469 22.85 0.09 5.44
C ALA A 469 22.97 1.40 4.67
N THR A 470 22.00 1.67 3.81
CA THR A 470 21.81 2.98 3.19
C THR A 470 20.74 3.74 3.97
N VAL A 471 21.08 4.93 4.46
CA VAL A 471 20.24 5.73 5.37
C VAL A 471 20.08 7.13 4.79
N VAL A 472 18.86 7.65 4.82
CA VAL A 472 18.58 9.06 4.50
C VAL A 472 18.36 9.82 5.80
N LEU A 473 19.19 10.84 6.05
CA LEU A 473 19.22 11.65 7.27
C LEU A 473 18.13 12.72 7.26
N ALA A 474 17.93 13.39 8.41
CA ALA A 474 16.85 14.36 8.60
C ALA A 474 16.88 15.56 7.63
N ASP A 475 18.06 15.94 7.14
CA ASP A 475 18.29 16.99 6.14
C ASP A 475 18.10 16.51 4.69
N GLY A 476 17.89 15.20 4.51
CA GLY A 476 17.76 14.52 3.23
C GLY A 476 19.08 14.05 2.62
N THR A 477 20.20 14.14 3.35
CA THR A 477 21.49 13.58 2.93
C THR A 477 21.43 12.05 2.92
N VAL A 478 21.87 11.42 1.84
CA VAL A 478 21.99 9.97 1.72
C VAL A 478 23.38 9.54 2.18
N VAL A 479 23.44 8.68 3.19
CA VAL A 479 24.70 8.15 3.73
C VAL A 479 24.68 6.62 3.70
N ARG A 480 25.85 6.04 3.48
CA ARG A 480 26.09 4.63 3.72
C ARG A 480 26.75 4.46 5.07
N THR A 481 26.32 3.48 5.86
CA THR A 481 26.83 3.27 7.21
C THR A 481 27.19 1.81 7.43
N SER A 482 28.33 1.56 8.07
CA SER A 482 28.92 0.24 8.36
C SER A 482 29.86 0.34 9.57
N ALA A 483 30.61 -0.72 9.86
CA ALA A 483 31.66 -0.67 10.89
C ALA A 483 32.81 0.31 10.56
N ASP A 484 33.04 0.58 9.27
CA ASP A 484 34.16 1.39 8.78
C ASP A 484 33.73 2.77 8.26
N GLU A 485 32.42 2.99 8.07
CA GLU A 485 31.84 4.21 7.50
C GLU A 485 30.67 4.69 8.39
N HIS A 486 30.75 5.89 8.95
CA HIS A 486 29.78 6.39 9.94
C HIS A 486 29.46 5.37 11.06
N PRO A 487 30.47 4.87 11.80
CA PRO A 487 30.30 3.74 12.74
C PRO A 487 29.39 4.06 13.94
N ASP A 488 29.26 5.33 14.29
CA ASP A 488 28.35 5.82 15.31
C ASP A 488 26.88 5.71 14.86
N LEU A 489 26.57 6.11 13.63
CA LEU A 489 25.26 5.90 13.01
C LEU A 489 24.95 4.40 12.88
N PHE A 490 25.93 3.60 12.45
CA PHE A 490 25.79 2.14 12.33
C PHE A 490 25.47 1.47 13.67
N TRP A 491 26.10 1.94 14.74
CA TRP A 491 25.81 1.49 16.10
C TRP A 491 24.39 1.86 16.53
N ALA A 492 23.95 3.10 16.26
CA ALA A 492 22.61 3.57 16.64
C ALA A 492 21.50 2.87 15.84
N LEU A 493 21.69 2.66 14.54
CA LEU A 493 20.75 1.97 13.67
C LEU A 493 20.40 0.57 14.18
N ARG A 494 21.37 -0.11 14.81
CA ARG A 494 21.22 -1.42 15.42
C ARG A 494 20.64 -1.30 16.84
N GLY A 495 19.38 -0.85 16.93
CA GLY A 495 18.58 -0.92 18.17
C GLY A 495 17.80 0.34 18.52
N ALA A 496 18.09 1.50 17.93
CA ALA A 496 17.41 2.76 18.25
C ALA A 496 16.11 2.99 17.44
N GLY A 497 15.69 2.04 16.60
CA GLY A 497 14.57 2.21 15.69
C GLY A 497 14.81 3.35 14.69
N ALA A 498 13.77 4.14 14.43
CA ALA A 498 13.79 5.23 13.45
C ALA A 498 14.34 6.57 13.99
N ASN A 499 15.12 6.57 15.07
CA ASN A 499 15.52 7.81 15.77
C ASN A 499 16.60 8.65 15.05
N VAL A 500 17.39 8.04 14.16
CA VAL A 500 18.63 8.64 13.61
C VAL A 500 18.64 8.73 12.08
N GLY A 501 17.53 8.38 11.43
CA GLY A 501 17.41 8.40 9.96
C GLY A 501 16.43 7.36 9.44
N VAL A 502 16.24 7.38 8.12
CA VAL A 502 15.40 6.44 7.37
C VAL A 502 16.29 5.44 6.64
N ALA A 503 16.41 4.23 7.16
CA ALA A 503 17.10 3.14 6.46
C ALA A 503 16.22 2.58 5.34
N ILE A 504 16.73 2.59 4.11
CA ILE A 504 16.01 2.19 2.89
C ILE A 504 16.42 0.81 2.39
N ASP A 505 17.64 0.37 2.69
CA ASP A 505 18.15 -0.98 2.45
C ASP A 505 19.26 -1.34 3.44
N PHE A 506 19.48 -2.65 3.58
CA PHE A 506 20.45 -3.25 4.47
C PHE A 506 21.21 -4.35 3.74
N ASP A 507 22.52 -4.43 3.97
CA ASP A 507 23.34 -5.57 3.57
C ASP A 507 23.43 -6.53 4.75
N PHE A 508 22.96 -7.76 4.56
CA PHE A 508 22.95 -8.81 5.57
C PHE A 508 23.90 -9.94 5.22
N ARG A 509 24.59 -10.48 6.22
CA ARG A 509 25.18 -11.81 6.13
C ARG A 509 24.13 -12.86 6.54
N VAL A 510 23.77 -13.76 5.64
CA VAL A 510 22.78 -14.82 5.87
C VAL A 510 23.44 -16.16 6.21
N ASP A 511 22.65 -17.09 6.74
CA ASP A 511 23.11 -18.40 7.22
C ASP A 511 22.57 -19.53 6.34
N GLU A 512 23.27 -20.66 6.33
CA GLU A 512 22.79 -21.88 5.66
C GLU A 512 21.77 -22.57 6.54
N VAL A 513 20.54 -22.65 6.05
CA VAL A 513 19.40 -23.23 6.75
C VAL A 513 18.50 -23.88 5.69
N GLY A 514 18.28 -25.18 5.84
CA GLY A 514 17.40 -25.95 4.98
C GLY A 514 16.05 -26.20 5.63
N ASP A 515 15.70 -27.48 5.71
CA ASP A 515 14.52 -27.92 6.44
C ASP A 515 14.75 -27.87 7.95
N VAL A 516 13.72 -27.45 8.67
CA VAL A 516 13.70 -27.30 10.13
C VAL A 516 12.58 -28.15 10.74
N GLY A 517 12.77 -28.57 11.97
CA GLY A 517 11.70 -29.14 12.79
C GLY A 517 10.79 -28.03 13.31
N TRP A 518 9.50 -28.09 13.00
CA TRP A 518 8.49 -27.17 13.49
C TRP A 518 7.46 -27.91 14.35
N GLY A 519 7.31 -27.50 15.60
CA GLY A 519 6.45 -28.12 16.60
C GLY A 519 5.44 -27.15 17.19
N GLN A 520 4.22 -27.62 17.41
CA GLN A 520 3.16 -26.92 18.12
C GLN A 520 2.61 -27.84 19.20
N PHE A 521 2.49 -27.34 20.42
CA PHE A 521 2.05 -28.09 21.60
C PHE A 521 0.98 -27.30 22.35
N VAL A 522 -0.07 -27.98 22.79
CA VAL A 522 -1.08 -27.43 23.71
C VAL A 522 -0.88 -28.09 25.06
N LEU A 523 -0.41 -27.32 26.03
CA LEU A 523 -0.02 -27.80 27.35
C LEU A 523 -1.03 -27.37 28.42
N ASP A 524 -1.25 -28.22 29.42
CA ASP A 524 -2.00 -27.85 30.62
C ASP A 524 -1.29 -26.72 31.37
N ALA A 525 -2.05 -25.67 31.67
CA ALA A 525 -1.60 -24.53 32.44
C ALA A 525 -2.47 -24.31 33.68
N SER A 526 -3.12 -25.37 34.20
CA SER A 526 -3.94 -25.30 35.41
C SER A 526 -3.11 -24.89 36.63
N ASP A 527 -1.86 -25.36 36.70
CA ASP A 527 -0.79 -24.80 37.54
C ASP A 527 0.07 -23.85 36.71
N THR A 528 -0.45 -22.65 36.41
CA THR A 528 0.25 -21.69 35.52
C THR A 528 1.64 -21.34 36.05
N ALA A 529 1.76 -20.99 37.33
CA ALA A 529 3.04 -20.55 37.89
C ALA A 529 4.09 -21.66 37.87
N GLY A 530 3.76 -22.87 38.33
CA GLY A 530 4.72 -23.98 38.30
C GLY A 530 5.06 -24.42 36.88
N MET A 531 4.09 -24.38 35.95
CA MET A 531 4.34 -24.68 34.53
C MET A 531 5.33 -23.69 33.92
N LEU A 532 5.17 -22.38 34.16
CA LEU A 532 6.07 -21.36 33.62
C LEU A 532 7.52 -21.49 34.14
N VAL A 533 7.70 -21.87 35.40
CA VAL A 533 9.05 -22.16 35.95
C VAL A 533 9.68 -23.35 35.24
N ARG A 534 8.93 -24.45 35.09
CA ARG A 534 9.42 -25.66 34.37
C ARG A 534 9.70 -25.37 32.89
N TYR A 535 8.85 -24.59 32.24
CA TYR A 535 9.05 -24.12 30.87
C TYR A 535 10.35 -23.32 30.75
N GLY A 536 10.59 -22.35 31.64
CA GLY A 536 11.82 -21.56 31.65
C GLY A 536 13.07 -22.43 31.79
N GLN A 537 13.06 -23.35 32.75
CA GLN A 537 14.16 -24.30 32.96
C GLN A 537 14.40 -25.19 31.74
N ALA A 538 13.34 -25.66 31.08
CA ALA A 538 13.45 -26.49 29.89
C ALA A 538 14.05 -25.71 28.70
N VAL A 539 13.66 -24.44 28.50
CA VAL A 539 14.23 -23.57 27.46
C VAL A 539 15.69 -23.22 27.74
N GLU A 540 16.05 -22.93 28.99
CA GLU A 540 17.43 -22.62 29.38
C GLU A 540 18.36 -23.83 29.25
N ALA A 541 17.86 -25.04 29.53
CA ALA A 541 18.62 -26.28 29.35
C ALA A 541 18.69 -26.75 27.88
N ALA A 542 17.82 -26.25 27.01
CA ALA A 542 17.77 -26.66 25.61
C ALA A 542 18.99 -26.19 24.82
N PRO A 543 19.43 -26.94 23.79
CA PRO A 543 20.44 -26.49 22.84
C PRO A 543 20.06 -25.14 22.21
N ARG A 544 21.07 -24.39 21.74
CA ARG A 544 20.88 -23.11 21.04
C ARG A 544 20.07 -23.26 19.75
N ASP A 545 20.10 -24.45 19.15
CA ASP A 545 19.40 -24.80 17.93
C ASP A 545 17.88 -24.97 18.12
N LEU A 546 17.40 -25.02 19.37
CA LEU A 546 15.99 -25.00 19.72
C LEU A 546 15.57 -23.62 20.25
N THR A 547 14.50 -23.09 19.68
CA THR A 547 13.75 -21.93 20.19
C THR A 547 12.31 -22.34 20.44
N ALA A 548 11.79 -22.09 21.63
CA ALA A 548 10.37 -22.34 21.96
C ALA A 548 9.72 -21.07 22.48
N ASN A 549 8.65 -20.62 21.86
CA ASN A 549 7.84 -19.47 22.29
C ASN A 549 6.51 -19.97 22.86
N LEU A 550 5.98 -19.25 23.85
CA LEU A 550 4.76 -19.61 24.57
C LEU A 550 3.71 -18.50 24.47
N LEU A 551 2.46 -18.89 24.22
CA LEU A 551 1.29 -18.01 24.14
C LEU A 551 0.22 -18.45 25.13
N MET A 552 -0.40 -17.47 25.79
CA MET A 552 -1.53 -17.69 26.72
C MET A 552 -2.60 -16.62 26.55
N GLY A 553 -3.84 -17.03 26.78
CA GLY A 553 -4.98 -16.13 26.96
C GLY A 553 -5.38 -16.01 28.44
N PRO A 554 -6.31 -15.09 28.78
CA PRO A 554 -6.85 -15.01 30.13
C PRO A 554 -7.67 -16.28 30.46
N PRO A 555 -7.66 -16.74 31.74
CA PRO A 555 -8.48 -17.86 32.18
C PRO A 555 -9.96 -17.63 31.87
N GLN A 556 -10.64 -18.67 31.38
CA GLN A 556 -12.08 -18.63 31.10
C GLN A 556 -12.86 -19.41 32.18
N PRO A 557 -13.92 -18.84 32.77
CA PRO A 557 -14.70 -19.54 33.80
C PRO A 557 -15.22 -20.89 33.29
N GLY A 558 -14.95 -21.96 34.04
CA GLY A 558 -15.39 -23.32 33.71
C GLY A 558 -14.63 -24.01 32.59
N GLN A 559 -13.55 -23.43 32.07
CA GLN A 559 -12.66 -24.07 31.10
C GLN A 559 -11.24 -24.26 31.68
N PRO A 560 -10.50 -25.31 31.27
CA PRO A 560 -9.10 -25.45 31.66
C PRO A 560 -8.26 -24.29 31.10
N SER A 561 -7.18 -23.96 31.81
CA SER A 561 -6.19 -23.02 31.29
C SER A 561 -5.16 -23.77 30.45
N PHE A 562 -4.84 -23.24 29.27
CA PHE A 562 -3.88 -23.86 28.35
C PHE A 562 -2.78 -22.88 27.97
N ALA A 563 -1.60 -23.42 27.68
CA ALA A 563 -0.53 -22.69 27.01
C ALA A 563 -0.25 -23.31 25.64
N GLN A 564 -0.15 -22.46 24.62
CA GLN A 564 0.28 -22.87 23.29
C GLN A 564 1.78 -22.64 23.18
N VAL A 565 2.55 -23.70 22.98
CA VAL A 565 4.00 -23.61 22.75
C VAL A 565 4.28 -23.91 21.29
N MET A 566 5.01 -23.03 20.64
CA MET A 566 5.53 -23.23 19.29
C MET A 566 7.04 -23.32 19.38
N ALA A 567 7.63 -24.37 18.80
CA ALA A 567 9.06 -24.62 18.85
C ALA A 567 9.63 -24.83 17.45
N LEU A 568 10.82 -24.29 17.23
CA LEU A 568 11.63 -24.54 16.03
C LEU A 568 12.96 -25.17 16.45
N VAL A 569 13.35 -26.22 15.74
CA VAL A 569 14.68 -26.84 15.83
C VAL A 569 15.35 -26.70 14.47
N ASP A 570 16.53 -26.06 14.44
CA ASP A 570 17.34 -25.96 13.23
C ASP A 570 18.08 -27.27 12.93
N ALA A 571 17.29 -28.29 12.58
CA ALA A 571 17.72 -29.60 12.13
C ALA A 571 16.62 -30.21 11.24
N SER A 572 17.04 -31.05 10.28
CA SER A 572 16.13 -31.85 9.45
C SER A 572 16.07 -33.32 9.88
N ASP A 573 16.89 -33.73 10.86
CA ASP A 573 16.91 -35.10 11.36
C ASP A 573 15.76 -35.35 12.36
N PRO A 574 14.82 -36.28 12.08
CA PRO A 574 13.67 -36.52 12.94
C PRO A 574 14.03 -36.91 14.37
N GLU A 575 15.08 -37.71 14.58
CA GLU A 575 15.49 -38.15 15.91
C GLU A 575 15.99 -36.98 16.75
N THR A 576 16.83 -36.12 16.15
CA THR A 576 17.29 -34.88 16.76
C THR A 576 16.13 -33.95 17.10
N ILE A 577 15.18 -33.76 16.19
CA ILE A 577 14.00 -32.90 16.40
C ILE A 577 13.18 -33.40 17.58
N VAL A 578 12.84 -34.70 17.59
CA VAL A 578 12.05 -35.30 18.68
C VAL A 578 12.80 -35.22 20.01
N ALA A 579 14.10 -35.54 20.02
CA ALA A 579 14.91 -35.49 21.24
C ALA A 579 14.95 -34.08 21.85
N GLN A 580 15.10 -33.04 21.02
CA GLN A 580 15.14 -31.65 21.50
C GLN A 580 13.76 -31.11 21.91
N MET A 581 12.68 -31.49 21.21
CA MET A 581 11.33 -31.02 21.52
C MET A 581 10.69 -31.76 22.72
N THR A 582 11.11 -32.99 23.02
CA THR A 582 10.52 -33.80 24.10
C THR A 582 10.56 -33.12 25.47
N PRO A 583 11.68 -32.52 25.93
CA PRO A 583 11.70 -31.77 27.19
C PRO A 583 10.70 -30.61 27.23
N ILE A 584 10.49 -29.92 26.11
CA ILE A 584 9.52 -28.82 26.00
C ILE A 584 8.08 -29.36 26.08
N ALA A 585 7.77 -30.42 25.33
CA ALA A 585 6.45 -31.04 25.32
C ALA A 585 6.09 -31.69 26.68
N SER A 586 7.09 -32.04 27.49
CA SER A 586 6.92 -32.71 28.79
C SER A 586 6.86 -31.77 29.99
N VAL A 587 6.87 -30.44 29.77
CA VAL A 587 6.80 -29.43 30.83
C VAL A 587 5.52 -29.55 31.69
N SER A 588 4.41 -29.98 31.07
CA SER A 588 3.16 -30.31 31.75
C SER A 588 2.36 -31.33 30.92
N ALA A 589 1.13 -31.65 31.34
CA ALA A 589 0.28 -32.58 30.60
C ALA A 589 -0.05 -32.03 29.21
N LEU A 590 0.15 -32.86 28.19
CA LEU A 590 -0.08 -32.51 26.79
C LEU A 590 -1.53 -32.80 26.39
N TYR A 591 -2.21 -31.81 25.81
CA TYR A 591 -3.54 -31.95 25.24
C TYR A 591 -3.51 -32.22 23.74
N ASP A 592 -2.60 -31.57 23.02
CA ASP A 592 -2.47 -31.72 21.57
C ASP A 592 -1.03 -31.43 21.13
N GLN A 593 -0.60 -32.06 20.03
CA GLN A 593 0.70 -31.80 19.42
C GLN A 593 0.67 -31.98 17.90
N ASN A 594 1.46 -31.16 17.21
CA ASN A 594 1.77 -31.32 15.80
C ASN A 594 3.25 -31.02 15.58
N VAL A 595 3.99 -31.96 14.97
CA VAL A 595 5.41 -31.79 14.66
C VAL A 595 5.64 -32.18 13.22
N VAL A 596 6.26 -31.29 12.46
CA VAL A 596 6.54 -31.46 11.03
C VAL A 596 7.96 -31.03 10.71
N ILE A 597 8.51 -31.58 9.63
CA ILE A 597 9.72 -31.06 9.00
C ILE A 597 9.26 -30.19 7.82
N ALA A 598 9.74 -28.96 7.75
CA ALA A 598 9.36 -28.03 6.70
C ALA A 598 10.52 -27.08 6.36
N PRO A 599 10.58 -26.53 5.14
CA PRO A 599 11.48 -25.44 4.83
C PRO A 599 11.22 -24.24 5.76
N TYR A 600 12.27 -23.54 6.21
CA TYR A 600 12.10 -22.35 7.06
C TYR A 600 11.13 -21.30 6.47
N ALA A 601 11.17 -21.12 5.14
CA ALA A 601 10.26 -20.21 4.44
C ALA A 601 8.77 -20.57 4.63
N ALA A 602 8.43 -21.85 4.76
CA ALA A 602 7.07 -22.29 5.01
C ALA A 602 6.60 -21.94 6.44
N VAL A 603 7.51 -21.94 7.43
CA VAL A 603 7.22 -21.53 8.82
C VAL A 603 6.91 -20.02 8.88
N ILE A 604 7.65 -19.22 8.12
CA ILE A 604 7.48 -17.75 8.07
C ILE A 604 6.32 -17.32 7.15
N SER A 605 5.85 -18.18 6.24
CA SER A 605 4.71 -17.92 5.35
C SER A 605 3.35 -17.99 6.07
N ASN A 606 3.19 -17.21 7.14
CA ASN A 606 2.07 -17.27 8.08
C ASN A 606 1.27 -15.96 8.16
N ALA A 607 1.44 -15.04 7.20
CA ALA A 607 0.73 -13.76 7.18
C ALA A 607 0.02 -13.48 5.86
N SER A 608 -0.98 -12.59 5.92
CA SER A 608 -1.78 -12.20 4.76
C SER A 608 -1.01 -11.26 3.84
N THR A 609 -1.21 -11.42 2.53
CA THR A 609 -0.73 -10.49 1.49
C THR A 609 -1.66 -9.29 1.31
N GLU A 610 -2.86 -9.32 1.90
CA GLU A 610 -3.81 -8.20 1.84
C GLU A 610 -3.23 -6.93 2.50
N PRO A 611 -3.63 -5.73 2.03
CA PRO A 611 -3.33 -4.49 2.72
C PRO A 611 -3.86 -4.47 4.14
N HIS A 612 -3.16 -3.76 5.01
CA HIS A 612 -3.56 -3.61 6.40
C HIS A 612 -4.86 -2.84 6.55
N ARG A 613 -5.78 -3.38 7.37
CA ARG A 613 -7.10 -2.79 7.65
C ARG A 613 -7.34 -2.62 9.14
N GLY A 614 -6.29 -2.43 9.94
CA GLY A 614 -6.38 -2.24 11.39
C GLY A 614 -7.45 -1.21 11.79
N GLN A 615 -8.17 -1.51 12.86
CA GLN A 615 -9.24 -0.67 13.44
C GLN A 615 -9.16 -0.56 14.97
N GLY A 616 -8.21 -1.25 15.60
CA GLY A 616 -8.06 -1.28 17.04
C GLY A 616 -7.20 -0.14 17.57
N GLU A 617 -7.02 -0.14 18.89
CA GLU A 617 -6.08 0.70 19.61
C GLU A 617 -5.36 -0.21 20.62
N PRO A 618 -4.48 -1.12 20.15
CA PRO A 618 -3.86 -2.09 21.05
C PRO A 618 -2.98 -1.37 22.07
N VAL A 619 -3.06 -1.84 23.32
CA VAL A 619 -2.14 -1.42 24.38
C VAL A 619 -1.27 -2.62 24.70
N SER A 620 0.04 -2.48 24.52
CA SER A 620 1.01 -3.54 24.78
C SER A 620 2.04 -3.08 25.80
N ARG A 621 2.42 -3.97 26.70
CA ARG A 621 3.54 -3.80 27.64
C ARG A 621 4.57 -4.89 27.39
N SER A 622 5.84 -4.54 27.48
CA SER A 622 6.91 -5.50 27.29
C SER A 622 8.04 -5.36 28.30
N GLY A 623 8.68 -6.47 28.63
CA GLY A 623 9.91 -6.46 29.39
C GLY A 623 10.78 -7.69 29.12
N PHE A 624 12.00 -7.65 29.62
CA PHE A 624 12.95 -8.75 29.59
C PHE A 624 13.16 -9.35 30.98
N VAL A 625 13.40 -10.65 31.04
CA VAL A 625 13.89 -11.33 32.24
C VAL A 625 14.98 -12.33 31.89
N ARG A 626 15.96 -12.48 32.79
CA ARG A 626 16.98 -13.51 32.65
C ARG A 626 16.44 -14.91 32.93
N HIS A 627 15.55 -15.02 33.91
CA HIS A 627 15.01 -16.31 34.38
C HIS A 627 13.51 -16.20 34.65
N LEU A 628 12.75 -17.25 34.33
CA LEU A 628 11.36 -17.39 34.78
C LEU A 628 11.33 -17.93 36.21
N THR A 629 11.70 -17.08 37.18
CA THR A 629 11.69 -17.42 38.60
C THR A 629 10.25 -17.65 39.11
N PRO A 630 10.07 -18.31 40.27
CA PRO A 630 8.76 -18.43 40.90
C PRO A 630 8.04 -17.08 41.11
N GLU A 631 8.79 -16.01 41.36
CA GLU A 631 8.23 -14.67 41.54
C GLU A 631 7.70 -14.09 40.23
N VAL A 632 8.47 -14.18 39.14
CA VAL A 632 8.05 -13.78 37.79
C VAL A 632 6.82 -14.57 37.36
N ALA A 633 6.85 -15.90 37.51
CA ALA A 633 5.74 -16.78 37.16
C ALA A 633 4.46 -16.47 37.95
N ALA A 634 4.59 -16.12 39.24
CA ALA A 634 3.46 -15.70 40.06
C ALA A 634 2.91 -14.33 39.61
N GLY A 635 3.78 -13.38 39.24
CA GLY A 635 3.38 -12.09 38.66
C GLY A 635 2.60 -12.26 37.36
N ILE A 636 3.07 -13.13 36.45
CA ILE A 636 2.39 -13.46 35.19
C ILE A 636 1.01 -14.07 35.48
N THR A 637 0.94 -15.00 36.42
CA THR A 637 -0.34 -15.64 36.81
C THR A 637 -1.35 -14.60 37.30
N ARG A 638 -0.91 -13.64 38.12
CA ARG A 638 -1.78 -12.56 38.62
C ARG A 638 -2.20 -11.60 37.50
N LEU A 639 -1.32 -11.29 36.54
CA LEU A 639 -1.68 -10.52 35.35
C LEU A 639 -2.78 -11.23 34.53
N LEU A 640 -2.59 -12.52 34.22
CA LEU A 640 -3.56 -13.32 33.45
C LEU A 640 -4.91 -13.40 34.17
N ALA A 641 -4.90 -13.73 35.46
CA ALA A 641 -6.11 -13.81 36.29
C ALA A 641 -6.84 -12.47 36.43
N SER A 642 -6.11 -11.34 36.33
CA SER A 642 -6.73 -10.01 36.39
C SER A 642 -7.64 -9.71 35.21
N GLY A 643 -7.50 -10.43 34.08
CA GLY A 643 -8.22 -10.18 32.82
C GLY A 643 -7.84 -8.87 32.13
N ALA A 644 -6.74 -8.22 32.54
CA ALA A 644 -6.25 -6.97 31.93
C ALA A 644 -5.64 -7.18 30.54
N THR A 645 -5.14 -8.39 30.27
CA THR A 645 -4.59 -8.81 28.99
C THR A 645 -5.51 -9.83 28.31
N TYR A 646 -5.68 -9.72 27.00
CA TYR A 646 -6.35 -10.74 26.18
C TYR A 646 -5.34 -11.61 25.40
N PHE A 647 -4.08 -11.19 25.34
CA PHE A 647 -3.00 -11.90 24.65
C PHE A 647 -1.71 -11.75 25.44
N PHE A 648 -1.11 -12.85 25.85
CA PHE A 648 0.16 -12.89 26.56
C PHE A 648 1.15 -13.79 25.83
N GLN A 649 2.40 -13.36 25.78
CA GLN A 649 3.47 -14.08 25.08
C GLN A 649 4.77 -14.06 25.88
N ILE A 650 5.46 -15.19 25.85
CA ILE A 650 6.88 -15.32 26.19
C ILE A 650 7.62 -15.75 24.92
N ARG A 651 8.64 -15.01 24.55
CA ARG A 651 9.61 -15.44 23.53
C ARG A 651 10.89 -15.90 24.20
N ALA A 652 11.41 -17.04 23.75
CA ALA A 652 12.75 -17.44 24.09
C ALA A 652 13.76 -16.58 23.32
N VAL A 653 14.74 -16.08 24.06
CA VAL A 653 15.90 -15.32 23.60
C VAL A 653 17.15 -16.03 24.17
N GLY A 654 18.21 -15.30 24.51
CA GLY A 654 19.49 -15.85 24.95
C GLY A 654 20.27 -16.51 23.80
N GLY A 655 21.14 -17.46 24.15
CA GLY A 655 22.00 -18.14 23.18
C GLY A 655 22.99 -17.17 22.53
N ALA A 656 23.09 -17.19 21.21
CA ALA A 656 23.98 -16.32 20.43
C ALA A 656 23.71 -14.82 20.63
N VAL A 657 22.49 -14.43 21.04
CA VAL A 657 22.19 -13.04 21.40
C VAL A 657 23.11 -12.54 22.52
N SER A 658 23.46 -13.41 23.47
CA SER A 658 24.31 -13.09 24.63
C SER A 658 25.81 -13.14 24.35
N ASP A 659 26.22 -13.57 23.15
CA ASP A 659 27.63 -13.55 22.74
C ASP A 659 28.09 -12.14 22.34
N VAL A 660 27.15 -11.25 22.02
CA VAL A 660 27.39 -9.84 21.67
C VAL A 660 27.37 -8.98 22.94
N GLY A 661 28.33 -8.07 23.08
CA GLY A 661 28.42 -7.18 24.23
C GLY A 661 27.22 -6.23 24.32
N ALA A 662 26.78 -5.94 25.55
CA ALA A 662 25.62 -5.06 25.83
C ALA A 662 25.76 -3.63 25.28
N PHE A 663 26.98 -3.19 24.95
CA PHE A 663 27.26 -1.87 24.38
C PHE A 663 27.77 -1.91 22.92
N ASP A 664 27.84 -3.09 22.29
CA ASP A 664 28.30 -3.25 20.91
C ASP A 664 27.27 -2.74 19.88
N THR A 665 26.03 -2.59 20.32
CA THR A 665 24.88 -2.06 19.58
C THR A 665 24.01 -1.20 20.50
N ALA A 666 23.06 -0.44 19.94
CA ALA A 666 22.08 0.29 20.75
C ALA A 666 21.05 -0.63 21.46
N TYR A 667 20.90 -1.88 21.01
CA TYR A 667 20.17 -2.90 21.76
C TYR A 667 21.02 -3.40 22.95
N ALA A 668 20.57 -3.12 24.17
CA ALA A 668 21.39 -3.31 25.38
C ALA A 668 21.11 -4.61 26.16
N HIS A 669 19.89 -5.15 26.10
CA HIS A 669 19.42 -6.25 26.96
C HIS A 669 19.87 -7.65 26.44
N ARG A 670 21.17 -7.81 26.20
CA ARG A 670 21.79 -8.98 25.55
C ARG A 670 21.78 -10.25 26.40
N ASP A 671 21.65 -10.10 27.72
CA ASP A 671 21.77 -11.19 28.69
C ASP A 671 20.43 -11.81 29.12
N ALA A 672 19.31 -11.30 28.60
CA ALA A 672 17.99 -11.85 28.84
C ALA A 672 17.75 -13.16 28.08
N ASN A 673 17.13 -14.14 28.74
CA ASN A 673 16.68 -15.38 28.10
C ASN A 673 15.23 -15.32 27.63
N PHE A 674 14.43 -14.37 28.15
CA PHE A 674 13.00 -14.29 27.84
C PHE A 674 12.55 -12.86 27.62
N GLN A 675 11.75 -12.67 26.57
CA GLN A 675 10.98 -11.47 26.33
C GLN A 675 9.51 -11.73 26.66
N ILE A 676 8.94 -10.87 27.50
CA ILE A 676 7.54 -10.94 27.93
C ILE A 676 6.76 -9.83 27.23
N ALA A 677 5.58 -10.16 26.71
CA ALA A 677 4.64 -9.18 26.19
C ALA A 677 3.21 -9.49 26.64
N ALA A 678 2.45 -8.43 26.96
CA ALA A 678 1.04 -8.50 27.27
C ALA A 678 0.27 -7.44 26.48
N ILE A 679 -0.82 -7.83 25.82
CA ILE A 679 -1.67 -6.94 25.05
C ILE A 679 -3.08 -6.89 25.65
N GLY A 680 -3.52 -5.69 25.98
CA GLY A 680 -4.83 -5.39 26.54
C GLY A 680 -5.61 -4.39 25.70
N SER A 681 -6.90 -4.26 26.02
CA SER A 681 -7.82 -3.31 25.37
C SER A 681 -8.03 -2.02 26.17
N ASN A 682 -7.55 -1.96 27.41
CA ASN A 682 -7.70 -0.80 28.29
C ASN A 682 -6.36 -0.43 28.93
N ARG A 683 -5.84 0.75 28.57
CA ARG A 683 -4.54 1.25 29.03
C ARG A 683 -4.47 1.36 30.54
N GLN A 684 -5.39 2.07 31.17
CA GLN A 684 -5.36 2.30 32.63
C GLN A 684 -5.37 0.99 33.43
N ARG A 685 -6.12 -0.01 32.97
CA ARG A 685 -6.18 -1.32 33.61
C ARG A 685 -4.89 -2.10 33.41
N LEU A 686 -4.36 -2.15 32.18
CA LEU A 686 -3.12 -2.86 31.89
C LEU A 686 -1.95 -2.24 32.65
N ASP A 687 -1.81 -0.90 32.64
CA ASP A 687 -0.74 -0.17 33.32
C ASP A 687 -0.73 -0.47 34.81
N ARG A 688 -1.89 -0.36 35.47
CA ARG A 688 -2.01 -0.62 36.91
C ARG A 688 -1.57 -2.03 37.30
N VAL A 689 -1.95 -3.03 36.52
CA VAL A 689 -1.60 -4.42 36.83
C VAL A 689 -0.15 -4.71 36.45
N TRP A 690 0.31 -4.26 35.28
CA TRP A 690 1.68 -4.44 34.83
C TRP A 690 2.69 -3.78 35.77
N ASP A 691 2.47 -2.52 36.13
CA ASP A 691 3.38 -1.75 37.00
C ASP A 691 3.47 -2.34 38.41
N ARG A 692 2.40 -3.00 38.89
CA ARG A 692 2.37 -3.66 40.19
C ARG A 692 3.01 -5.05 40.15
N GLU A 693 2.69 -5.84 39.14
CA GLU A 693 2.95 -7.29 39.14
C GLU A 693 4.20 -7.70 38.38
N LEU A 694 4.60 -6.95 37.36
CA LEU A 694 5.66 -7.36 36.43
C LEU A 694 6.76 -6.33 36.27
N HIS A 695 6.47 -5.04 36.11
CA HIS A 695 7.51 -4.02 35.87
C HIS A 695 8.67 -4.08 36.88
N PRO A 696 8.46 -4.24 38.20
CA PRO A 696 9.56 -4.32 39.17
C PRO A 696 10.47 -5.54 39.00
N LEU A 697 10.02 -6.55 38.25
CA LEU A 697 10.72 -7.80 37.98
C LEU A 697 11.40 -7.80 36.60
N MET A 698 11.19 -6.76 35.78
CA MET A 698 11.78 -6.68 34.43
C MET A 698 13.16 -6.03 34.49
N GLU A 699 14.09 -6.54 33.67
CA GLU A 699 15.47 -6.05 33.54
C GLU A 699 15.69 -5.23 32.26
N GLY A 700 14.60 -4.80 31.62
CA GLY A 700 14.64 -4.06 30.37
C GLY A 700 13.31 -4.05 29.63
N LEU A 701 13.33 -3.47 28.42
CA LEU A 701 12.14 -3.30 27.60
C LEU A 701 12.42 -3.57 26.12
N TYR A 702 11.52 -4.31 25.46
CA TYR A 702 11.56 -4.50 24.01
C TYR A 702 10.65 -3.51 23.29
N LEU A 703 11.24 -2.50 22.64
CA LEU A 703 10.52 -1.37 22.06
C LEU A 703 9.47 -1.77 21.00
N SER A 704 9.68 -2.87 20.26
CA SER A 704 8.75 -3.34 19.22
C SER A 704 7.38 -3.79 19.76
N PHE A 705 7.30 -4.11 21.06
CA PHE A 705 6.09 -4.55 21.75
C PHE A 705 5.61 -3.56 22.82
N GLU A 706 6.04 -2.30 22.74
CA GLU A 706 5.69 -1.28 23.74
C GLU A 706 4.86 -0.13 23.16
N THR A 707 3.77 0.21 23.86
CA THR A 707 2.86 1.31 23.50
C THR A 707 2.69 2.34 24.62
N ASP A 708 3.45 2.25 25.69
CA ASP A 708 3.50 3.22 26.77
C ASP A 708 4.19 4.52 26.33
N PRO A 709 3.51 5.68 26.39
CA PRO A 709 4.08 6.97 26.03
C PRO A 709 4.82 7.65 27.19
N ARG A 710 4.80 7.07 28.41
CA ARG A 710 5.39 7.68 29.60
C ARG A 710 6.92 7.84 29.44
N PRO A 711 7.49 9.05 29.62
CA PRO A 711 8.92 9.30 29.38
C PRO A 711 9.87 8.43 30.21
N GLU A 712 9.47 8.03 31.42
CA GLU A 712 10.28 7.15 32.28
C GLU A 712 10.54 5.77 31.68
N ARG A 713 9.76 5.33 30.68
CA ARG A 713 9.99 4.06 29.98
C ARG A 713 11.22 4.10 29.07
N LEU A 714 11.73 5.30 28.77
CA LEU A 714 12.89 5.47 27.89
C LEU A 714 14.13 4.78 28.47
N THR A 715 14.33 4.87 29.78
CA THR A 715 15.46 4.24 30.47
C THR A 715 15.31 2.72 30.60
N ASP A 716 14.08 2.20 30.54
CA ASP A 716 13.84 0.76 30.51
C ASP A 716 14.30 0.15 29.18
N ALA A 717 14.19 0.90 28.07
CA ALA A 717 14.62 0.45 26.73
C ALA A 717 16.10 0.75 26.43
N PHE A 718 16.60 1.87 26.96
CA PHE A 718 17.96 2.34 26.76
C PHE A 718 18.60 2.64 28.12
N PRO A 719 19.46 1.76 28.64
CA PRO A 719 20.21 2.02 29.87
C PRO A 719 20.97 3.35 29.81
N PRO A 720 21.30 3.98 30.96
CA PRO A 720 21.80 5.36 31.01
C PRO A 720 22.94 5.68 30.03
N ASP A 721 23.96 4.82 29.92
CA ASP A 721 25.10 5.04 29.04
C ASP A 721 24.72 4.92 27.55
N THR A 722 23.89 3.92 27.22
CA THR A 722 23.32 3.73 25.87
C THR A 722 22.49 4.94 25.47
N LEU A 723 21.63 5.41 26.37
CA LEU A 723 20.80 6.59 26.15
C LEU A 723 21.65 7.84 25.96
N ALA A 724 22.66 8.07 26.81
CA ALA A 724 23.57 9.21 26.67
C ALA A 724 24.28 9.22 25.31
N ARG A 725 24.81 8.08 24.86
CA ARG A 725 25.42 7.95 23.54
C ARG A 725 24.43 8.21 22.41
N LEU A 726 23.22 7.66 22.48
CA LEU A 726 22.16 7.90 21.48
C LEU A 726 21.76 9.37 21.40
N ARG A 727 21.69 10.09 22.53
CA ARG A 727 21.40 11.53 22.54
C ARG A 727 22.49 12.35 21.82
N GLN A 728 23.76 11.99 22.01
CA GLN A 728 24.88 12.64 21.32
C GLN A 728 24.84 12.36 19.81
N ILE A 729 24.63 11.11 19.42
CA ILE A 729 24.49 10.73 18.00
C ILE A 729 23.31 11.46 17.36
N LYS A 730 22.16 11.53 18.06
CA LYS A 730 20.99 12.24 17.55
C LYS A 730 21.23 13.75 17.42
N ALA A 731 22.04 14.37 18.28
CA ALA A 731 22.42 15.77 18.12
C ALA A 731 23.23 16.03 16.82
N VAL A 732 23.92 15.02 16.29
CA VAL A 732 24.64 15.10 15.01
C VAL A 732 23.71 14.85 13.82
N TYR A 733 22.96 13.74 13.85
CA TYR A 733 22.22 13.26 12.67
C TYR A 733 20.76 13.75 12.58
N ASP A 734 20.16 14.17 13.69
CA ASP A 734 18.82 14.80 13.75
C ASP A 734 18.75 15.85 14.88
N PRO A 735 19.55 16.95 14.80
CA PRO A 735 19.61 17.99 15.84
C PRO A 735 18.25 18.64 16.10
N THR A 736 17.37 18.58 15.11
CA THR A 736 16.07 19.24 15.16
C THR A 736 14.93 18.35 15.65
N ASN A 737 15.23 17.09 15.95
CA ASN A 737 14.29 16.06 16.38
C ASN A 737 13.09 15.93 15.42
N LEU A 738 13.38 15.82 14.12
CA LEU A 738 12.39 15.52 13.09
C LEU A 738 11.77 14.14 13.33
N PHE A 739 12.60 13.15 13.65
CA PHE A 739 12.17 11.79 13.96
C PHE A 739 11.76 11.67 15.44
N ARG A 740 10.65 12.31 15.80
CA ARG A 740 10.14 12.34 17.17
C ARG A 740 8.87 11.55 17.42
N ASP A 741 8.10 11.23 16.39
CA ASP A 741 6.85 10.46 16.53
C ASP A 741 7.11 8.96 16.53
N ASN A 742 8.15 8.55 17.25
CA ASN A 742 8.58 7.17 17.46
C ASN A 742 8.74 6.89 18.97
N PHE A 743 9.55 5.89 19.36
CA PHE A 743 9.99 5.76 20.76
C PHE A 743 11.15 6.75 20.98
N ASN A 744 10.77 8.01 21.21
CA ASN A 744 11.61 9.17 20.96
C ASN A 744 12.79 9.30 21.93
N ILE A 745 13.96 9.52 21.36
CA ILE A 745 15.16 9.99 22.07
C ILE A 745 15.30 11.47 21.75
N THR A 746 15.41 12.34 22.75
CA THR A 746 15.70 13.77 22.50
C THR A 746 17.19 13.97 22.22
N PRO A 747 17.60 14.79 21.24
CA PRO A 747 19.00 15.11 21.05
C PRO A 747 19.58 15.76 22.32
N ALA A 748 20.89 15.61 22.53
CA ALA A 748 21.59 16.34 23.59
C ALA A 748 21.42 17.85 23.36
N SER A 749 21.15 18.62 24.43
CA SER A 749 21.18 20.08 24.37
C SER A 749 22.62 20.53 24.17
N GLU A 750 22.88 21.40 23.19
CA GLU A 750 24.08 22.23 23.23
C GLU A 750 24.01 23.03 24.53
N ASP A 751 24.85 22.70 25.50
CA ASP A 751 25.20 23.67 26.54
C ASP A 751 25.82 24.86 25.78
N ARG A 752 25.01 25.89 25.54
CA ARG A 752 25.49 27.20 25.10
C ARG A 752 26.26 27.79 26.27
N SER A 753 27.52 27.40 26.39
CA SER A 753 28.52 28.05 27.25
C SER A 753 28.95 29.38 26.67
#